data_AF-A0A316PF45-F1
#
_entry.id   AF-A0A316PF45-F1
#
_cell.length_a   1.000
_cell.length_b   1.000
_cell.length_c   1.000
_cell.angle_alpha   90.00
_cell.angle_beta   90.00
_cell.angle_gamma   90.00
#
_symmetry.space_group_name_H-M   'P 1'
#
loop_
_entity.id
_entity.type
_entity.pdbx_description
1 polymer ?
#
loop_
_entity_poly.entity_id
_entity_poly.type
_entity_poly.pdbx_seq_one_letter_code
_entity_poly.pdbx_strand_id
1 'polypeptide(L)'
;MRKFKQLLCGLLAMALLVCALPAAMAEGADKTTPGYVDENNGHPKYVSETFDFVEDDIAYKLVDGGVEVAPWKWAWKGHNCAQHADHVFAGSEYSNRGAMSIPASVSHGGQSYAVVGIGSGAFFEVGGTSVTLPEGLQYLADSAFSASNLTDITIPASVTRIGERSLASNFTSITFAPGSNLQTVGSLAFDGAGVTQLALPETVTEIGARAFRGCGKLAAVTIPAGARFTSLPAFGNSSFDKFNYQGEVTFAPGSPYYEQDGVVYDGDVLLEVRRVQEHVAVPEGVKYITEGAFWMPNKDSTLKTLQLPQSLVSIGKNAFAGNTGLQSVVVPENVTEIGTQAFTGCSAMTSAVVKGNVTELNGTFGGCSALASVTLPDTVKIIGSSTFSGCVSLTEFDFSGIEEIGSRAFFNSGVKVLEGADSLRIIGNTAFANSKLEKAVLPQGVTKLPQGVFGNCEALKTVVLPDTVTVIQKQAFQKALAQPGSILIMQGNVPPSFDANAFGSSGKPDADVLTVIVPQEAKDAYAADSTLGSYVSVDASGITYALSLDKAALSVQAGGTAVLKADAVLPTGAGLVWASSSPAVATVENGTVKGAAAGAAVVTARIELNGVVLADASCTVTVTKAGEAEKPAGPSGGAAPAPQKPNPKTGV
;
A
#
# COMPACT_ATOMS: atom_id res chain seq x y z
N MET A 1 -37.79 39.51 -8.66
CA MET A 1 -38.19 39.61 -7.24
C MET A 1 -39.71 39.44 -7.14
N ARG A 2 -40.15 38.56 -6.24
CA ARG A 2 -41.52 38.40 -5.71
C ARG A 2 -42.67 38.37 -6.74
N LYS A 3 -42.92 37.19 -7.32
CA LYS A 3 -44.24 36.60 -7.68
C LYS A 3 -44.13 35.54 -8.79
N PHE A 4 -43.34 34.49 -8.57
CA PHE A 4 -43.40 33.28 -9.44
C PHE A 4 -43.00 31.97 -8.72
N LYS A 5 -43.16 31.91 -7.39
CA LYS A 5 -42.80 30.72 -6.58
C LYS A 5 -43.84 30.36 -5.51
N GLN A 6 -45.10 30.69 -5.75
CA GLN A 6 -46.25 30.28 -4.93
C GLN A 6 -47.40 29.91 -5.86
N LEU A 7 -47.35 28.72 -6.48
CA LEU A 7 -48.49 28.04 -7.07
C LEU A 7 -48.04 26.65 -7.57
N LEU A 8 -47.75 25.72 -6.66
CA LEU A 8 -47.91 24.27 -6.87
C LEU A 8 -47.63 23.50 -5.55
N CYS A 9 -48.54 23.61 -4.60
CA CYS A 9 -48.69 22.65 -3.50
C CYS A 9 -50.12 22.79 -2.96
N GLY A 10 -50.91 21.73 -3.11
CA GLY A 10 -52.22 21.61 -2.48
C GLY A 10 -53.21 20.83 -3.31
N LEU A 11 -53.56 19.63 -2.82
CA LEU A 11 -54.72 18.79 -3.17
C LEU A 11 -54.57 17.88 -4.40
N LEU A 12 -54.23 16.61 -4.20
CA LEU A 12 -55.22 15.58 -3.87
C LEU A 12 -54.53 14.23 -3.58
N ALA A 13 -54.82 13.70 -2.40
CA ALA A 13 -54.55 12.32 -2.01
C ALA A 13 -55.78 11.43 -2.30
N MET A 14 -55.53 10.12 -2.29
CA MET A 14 -56.46 8.97 -2.23
C MET A 14 -57.00 8.36 -3.53
N ALA A 15 -56.52 7.14 -3.81
CA ALA A 15 -57.38 5.95 -3.85
C ALA A 15 -56.56 4.71 -3.43
N LEU A 16 -57.10 3.97 -2.46
CA LEU A 16 -56.58 2.73 -1.87
C LEU A 16 -56.95 1.48 -2.70
N LEU A 17 -56.19 0.39 -2.52
CA LEU A 17 -56.61 -0.90 -1.90
C LEU A 17 -56.25 -2.20 -2.69
N VAL A 18 -55.78 -3.17 -1.89
CA VAL A 18 -55.81 -4.66 -2.03
C VAL A 18 -54.64 -5.36 -2.78
N CYS A 19 -53.75 -6.01 -2.03
CA CYS A 19 -53.72 -7.48 -1.89
C CYS A 19 -52.69 -7.94 -0.85
N ALA A 20 -53.09 -8.93 -0.03
CA ALA A 20 -52.34 -9.52 1.06
C ALA A 20 -51.45 -10.70 0.60
N LEU A 21 -50.40 -10.95 1.42
CA LEU A 21 -49.50 -12.11 1.58
C LEU A 21 -50.12 -13.52 1.38
N PRO A 22 -49.37 -14.65 1.20
CA PRO A 22 -48.17 -15.01 2.00
C PRO A 22 -47.06 -15.92 1.38
N ALA A 23 -45.97 -16.11 2.18
CA ALA A 23 -45.02 -17.25 2.22
C ALA A 23 -44.06 -17.43 1.01
N ALA A 24 -42.81 -17.89 1.11
CA ALA A 24 -41.91 -18.32 2.16
C ALA A 24 -40.49 -18.45 1.55
N MET A 25 -39.50 -18.74 2.41
CA MET A 25 -38.20 -19.36 2.14
C MET A 25 -36.98 -18.44 2.13
N ALA A 26 -36.05 -18.86 2.99
CA ALA A 26 -34.80 -18.26 3.36
C ALA A 26 -33.66 -18.71 2.43
N GLU A 27 -32.50 -18.10 2.73
CA GLU A 27 -31.12 -18.53 2.43
C GLU A 27 -30.46 -18.08 1.12
N GLY A 28 -29.43 -17.26 1.32
CA GLY A 28 -28.19 -17.28 0.54
C GLY A 28 -28.04 -16.22 -0.56
N ALA A 29 -27.39 -15.09 -0.24
CA ALA A 29 -26.45 -14.40 -1.14
C ALA A 29 -25.91 -13.09 -0.52
N ASP A 30 -24.65 -13.14 -0.12
CA ASP A 30 -23.57 -12.28 -0.60
C ASP A 30 -23.94 -10.84 -1.05
N LYS A 31 -23.45 -9.83 -0.28
CA LYS A 31 -23.40 -8.43 -0.70
C LYS A 31 -22.13 -7.75 -0.20
N THR A 32 -21.03 -8.02 -0.89
CA THR A 32 -19.98 -7.01 -1.08
C THR A 32 -20.57 -5.83 -1.85
N THR A 33 -20.57 -4.62 -1.27
CA THR A 33 -20.85 -3.38 -2.02
C THR A 33 -19.58 -2.55 -2.20
N PRO A 34 -19.28 -2.02 -3.41
CA PRO A 34 -18.02 -1.36 -3.74
C PRO A 34 -17.97 0.05 -3.13
N GLY A 35 -16.81 0.38 -2.55
CA GLY A 35 -16.52 1.72 -2.02
C GLY A 35 -16.44 2.78 -3.11
N TYR A 36 -17.07 3.93 -2.88
CA TYR A 36 -16.88 5.14 -3.65
C TYR A 36 -15.80 6.00 -2.99
N VAL A 37 -14.80 6.41 -3.76
CA VAL A 37 -13.62 7.17 -3.34
C VAL A 37 -13.91 8.67 -3.49
N ASP A 38 -13.62 9.48 -2.45
CA ASP A 38 -13.54 10.93 -2.58
C ASP A 38 -12.09 11.32 -2.93
N GLU A 39 -11.92 12.03 -4.04
CA GLU A 39 -10.66 12.23 -4.77
C GLU A 39 -9.71 13.25 -4.14
N ASN A 40 -9.99 13.79 -2.96
CA ASN A 40 -9.14 14.85 -2.38
C ASN A 40 -8.58 14.62 -0.96
N ASN A 41 -8.87 13.51 -0.27
CA ASN A 41 -8.21 13.22 1.03
C ASN A 41 -8.16 11.74 1.46
N GLY A 42 -8.47 10.76 0.60
CA GLY A 42 -8.08 9.35 0.80
C GLY A 42 -8.55 8.68 2.11
N HIS A 43 -9.65 9.11 2.72
CA HIS A 43 -10.23 8.43 3.89
C HIS A 43 -11.25 7.36 3.45
N PRO A 44 -11.10 6.08 3.84
CA PRO A 44 -12.22 5.15 3.80
C PRO A 44 -13.27 5.55 4.85
N LYS A 45 -14.55 5.39 4.53
CA LYS A 45 -15.65 5.53 5.49
C LYS A 45 -15.43 4.55 6.65
N TYR A 46 -15.37 5.06 7.87
CA TYR A 46 -15.45 4.26 9.07
C TYR A 46 -16.86 3.67 9.17
N VAL A 47 -16.95 2.38 9.50
CA VAL A 47 -18.22 1.73 9.79
C VAL A 47 -18.73 2.32 11.09
N SER A 48 -19.68 3.25 11.03
CA SER A 48 -20.50 3.60 12.18
C SER A 48 -21.30 2.36 12.55
N GLU A 49 -21.20 1.88 13.78
CA GLU A 49 -22.17 0.91 14.29
C GLU A 49 -23.55 1.56 14.22
N THR A 50 -24.39 1.09 13.29
CA THR A 50 -25.80 1.47 13.21
C THR A 50 -26.53 0.79 14.37
N PHE A 51 -26.96 1.57 15.35
CA PHE A 51 -27.87 1.12 16.41
C PHE A 51 -29.30 1.57 16.08
N ASP A 52 -30.27 0.66 16.29
CA ASP A 52 -31.71 0.84 16.08
C ASP A 52 -32.36 1.62 17.24
N PHE A 53 -33.21 2.61 16.95
CA PHE A 53 -33.81 3.52 17.94
C PHE A 53 -35.20 4.08 17.46
N VAL A 54 -36.07 4.65 18.33
CA VAL A 54 -37.57 4.71 18.14
C VAL A 54 -38.25 6.11 18.24
N GLU A 55 -38.99 6.49 17.19
CA GLU A 55 -39.89 7.65 16.85
C GLU A 55 -40.20 8.92 17.74
N ASP A 56 -39.82 9.09 19.01
CA ASP A 56 -40.41 10.13 19.92
C ASP A 56 -39.53 11.35 20.34
N ASP A 57 -38.42 11.69 19.65
CA ASP A 57 -37.45 12.70 20.12
C ASP A 57 -37.77 14.19 19.88
N ILE A 58 -37.43 15.04 20.88
CA ILE A 58 -37.53 16.51 20.82
C ILE A 58 -36.12 17.14 20.82
N ALA A 59 -35.75 17.84 19.75
CA ALA A 59 -34.52 18.63 19.67
C ALA A 59 -34.76 20.08 20.11
N TYR A 60 -33.76 20.68 20.75
CA TYR A 60 -33.83 22.04 21.29
C TYR A 60 -32.58 22.86 20.93
N LYS A 61 -32.81 24.15 20.74
CA LYS A 61 -31.84 25.17 20.38
C LYS A 61 -31.62 26.10 21.56
N LEU A 62 -30.36 26.39 21.88
CA LEU A 62 -29.99 27.46 22.79
C LEU A 62 -30.01 28.81 22.04
N VAL A 63 -30.80 29.75 22.55
CA VAL A 63 -30.91 31.13 22.05
C VAL A 63 -30.58 32.11 23.17
N ASP A 64 -30.24 33.35 22.83
CA ASP A 64 -29.99 34.39 23.83
C ASP A 64 -31.22 34.57 24.73
N GLY A 65 -31.08 34.14 26.00
CA GLY A 65 -32.15 34.21 27.00
C GLY A 65 -33.03 32.95 27.16
N GLY A 66 -32.72 31.82 26.52
CA GLY A 66 -33.48 30.59 26.76
C GLY A 66 -33.22 29.40 25.82
N VAL A 67 -34.19 28.48 25.80
CA VAL A 67 -34.19 27.27 24.96
C VAL A 67 -35.44 27.26 24.09
N GLU A 68 -35.27 27.07 22.77
CA GLU A 68 -36.35 26.94 21.80
C GLU A 68 -36.43 25.51 21.25
N VAL A 69 -37.63 25.03 20.93
CA VAL A 69 -37.81 23.71 20.30
C VAL A 69 -37.44 23.80 18.82
N ALA A 70 -36.60 22.89 18.36
CA ALA A 70 -36.06 22.84 17.01
C ALA A 70 -36.55 21.60 16.25
N PRO A 71 -37.24 21.71 15.11
CA PRO A 71 -37.38 20.60 14.18
C PRO A 71 -36.02 20.01 13.78
N TRP A 72 -35.96 18.68 13.80
CA TRP A 72 -34.81 17.83 13.45
C TRP A 72 -34.05 18.23 12.18
N LYS A 73 -34.71 18.91 11.23
CA LYS A 73 -34.14 19.40 9.97
C LYS A 73 -33.06 20.49 10.13
N TRP A 74 -32.72 20.89 11.35
CA TRP A 74 -31.64 21.86 11.64
C TRP A 74 -30.34 21.24 12.12
N ALA A 75 -30.29 19.93 12.40
CA ALA A 75 -29.05 19.18 12.53
C ALA A 75 -28.43 18.95 11.13
N TRP A 76 -27.84 20.01 10.60
CA TRP A 76 -26.99 20.11 9.40
C TRP A 76 -27.52 19.62 8.04
N LYS A 77 -27.47 20.51 7.04
CA LYS A 77 -27.49 20.17 5.61
C LYS A 77 -26.09 19.73 5.19
N GLY A 78 -25.81 18.42 5.16
CA GLY A 78 -24.58 17.96 4.54
C GLY A 78 -24.28 16.48 4.67
N HIS A 79 -24.59 15.86 5.80
CA HIS A 79 -24.35 14.45 6.04
C HIS A 79 -25.53 13.88 6.81
N ASN A 80 -26.10 12.77 6.34
CA ASN A 80 -27.27 12.13 6.93
C ASN A 80 -27.04 11.86 8.43
N CYS A 81 -27.67 12.64 9.31
CA CYS A 81 -28.00 12.14 10.63
C CYS A 81 -28.95 10.95 10.39
N ALA A 82 -28.45 9.74 10.60
CA ALA A 82 -29.25 8.54 10.58
C ALA A 82 -30.40 8.72 11.56
N GLN A 83 -31.57 8.27 11.12
CA GLN A 83 -32.84 8.55 11.75
C GLN A 83 -33.00 7.76 13.06
N HIS A 84 -33.68 8.39 14.03
CA HIS A 84 -34.34 7.81 15.22
C HIS A 84 -33.37 7.47 16.39
N ALA A 85 -33.68 7.45 17.70
CA ALA A 85 -34.47 8.23 18.67
C ALA A 85 -34.42 7.65 20.14
N ASP A 86 -34.21 8.47 21.18
CA ASP A 86 -34.63 8.29 22.62
C ASP A 86 -34.18 9.46 23.57
N HIS A 87 -33.71 10.60 23.03
CA HIS A 87 -33.02 11.64 23.81
C HIS A 87 -33.36 13.09 23.43
N VAL A 88 -33.32 13.99 24.43
CA VAL A 88 -33.40 15.44 24.25
C VAL A 88 -32.05 16.00 23.83
N PHE A 89 -31.98 16.69 22.69
CA PHE A 89 -30.73 17.25 22.13
C PHE A 89 -30.63 18.77 22.28
N ALA A 90 -29.47 19.30 22.65
CA ALA A 90 -29.19 20.74 22.68
C ALA A 90 -28.23 21.13 21.54
N GLY A 91 -28.41 22.28 20.88
CA GLY A 91 -27.46 22.86 19.91
C GLY A 91 -27.48 24.40 19.87
N SER A 92 -26.52 25.07 19.22
CA SER A 92 -26.42 26.56 19.22
C SER A 92 -26.07 27.18 17.86
N GLU A 93 -26.35 28.48 17.68
CA GLU A 93 -25.90 29.25 16.50
C GLU A 93 -24.41 29.64 16.55
N TYR A 94 -23.77 29.69 15.38
CA TYR A 94 -22.42 30.21 15.10
C TYR A 94 -22.10 31.59 15.72
N SER A 95 -23.12 32.37 16.06
CA SER A 95 -23.02 33.75 16.56
C SER A 95 -22.83 33.85 18.07
N ASN A 96 -22.97 32.74 18.83
CA ASN A 96 -22.92 32.79 20.28
C ASN A 96 -21.48 32.93 20.77
N ARG A 97 -21.12 34.10 21.31
CA ARG A 97 -19.74 34.47 21.71
C ARG A 97 -19.50 34.43 23.24
N GLY A 98 -20.47 33.96 24.01
CA GLY A 98 -20.45 33.97 25.49
C GLY A 98 -20.37 32.59 26.14
N ALA A 99 -20.49 32.55 27.47
CA ALA A 99 -20.61 31.33 28.26
C ALA A 99 -22.00 30.69 28.07
N MET A 100 -22.03 29.39 27.86
CA MET A 100 -23.25 28.62 27.57
C MET A 100 -23.61 27.70 28.74
N SER A 101 -24.89 27.59 29.08
CA SER A 101 -25.38 26.66 30.09
C SER A 101 -26.51 25.81 29.53
N ILE A 102 -26.32 24.48 29.53
CA ILE A 102 -27.34 23.52 29.11
C ILE A 102 -28.18 23.17 30.33
N PRO A 103 -29.52 23.34 30.30
CA PRO A 103 -30.36 23.05 31.45
C PRO A 103 -30.52 21.55 31.66
N ALA A 104 -30.74 21.12 32.90
CA ALA A 104 -30.99 19.71 33.23
C ALA A 104 -32.34 19.19 32.71
N SER A 105 -33.29 20.09 32.45
CA SER A 105 -34.58 19.74 31.88
C SER A 105 -35.16 20.89 31.06
N VAL A 106 -35.98 20.56 30.08
CA VAL A 106 -36.71 21.49 29.23
C VAL A 106 -38.20 21.19 29.29
N SER A 107 -39.05 22.20 29.16
CA SER A 107 -40.51 22.04 29.17
C SER A 107 -41.05 22.22 27.76
N HIS A 108 -41.84 21.26 27.27
CA HIS A 108 -42.54 21.34 26.00
C HIS A 108 -43.94 20.72 26.11
N GLY A 109 -44.95 21.42 25.63
CA GLY A 109 -46.34 20.93 25.70
C GLY A 109 -46.87 20.71 27.13
N GLY A 110 -46.30 21.40 28.14
CA GLY A 110 -46.67 21.20 29.55
C GLY A 110 -46.02 19.98 30.22
N GLN A 111 -45.20 19.21 29.49
CA GLN A 111 -44.40 18.11 30.00
C GLN A 111 -42.94 18.56 30.17
N SER A 112 -42.26 18.02 31.18
CA SER A 112 -40.84 18.28 31.45
C SER A 112 -40.01 17.08 30.99
N TYR A 113 -38.96 17.34 30.22
CA TYR A 113 -38.06 16.34 29.67
C TYR A 113 -36.65 16.59 30.21
N ALA A 114 -36.00 15.55 30.73
CA ALA A 114 -34.62 15.63 31.18
C ALA A 114 -33.65 15.66 29.98
N VAL A 115 -32.60 16.46 30.08
CA VAL A 115 -31.52 16.49 29.07
C VAL A 115 -30.53 15.39 29.40
N VAL A 116 -30.57 14.32 28.61
CA VAL A 116 -29.86 13.05 28.87
C VAL A 116 -28.68 12.82 27.92
N GLY A 117 -28.53 13.59 26.84
CA GLY A 117 -27.40 13.46 25.93
C GLY A 117 -27.14 14.72 25.11
N ILE A 118 -25.92 14.86 24.61
CA ILE A 118 -25.57 15.88 23.60
C ILE A 118 -25.46 15.20 22.25
N GLY A 119 -26.18 15.74 21.27
CA GLY A 119 -26.32 15.16 19.94
C GLY A 119 -25.08 15.30 19.06
N SER A 120 -25.03 14.54 17.98
CA SER A 120 -23.90 14.60 17.06
C SER A 120 -23.84 15.98 16.40
N GLY A 121 -22.66 16.60 16.43
CA GLY A 121 -22.44 17.95 15.87
C GLY A 121 -23.24 19.08 16.53
N ALA A 122 -23.88 18.82 17.67
CA ALA A 122 -24.75 19.76 18.40
C ALA A 122 -24.16 21.16 18.58
N PHE A 123 -22.89 21.22 18.92
CA PHE A 123 -22.09 22.41 19.16
C PHE A 123 -20.83 22.38 18.29
N PHE A 124 -20.97 22.00 17.02
CA PHE A 124 -19.89 22.12 16.04
C PHE A 124 -19.59 23.60 15.72
N GLU A 125 -18.31 23.98 15.72
CA GLU A 125 -17.84 25.34 15.37
C GLU A 125 -18.49 26.46 16.21
N VAL A 126 -18.83 26.21 17.47
CA VAL A 126 -19.44 27.24 18.31
C VAL A 126 -18.40 28.27 18.76
N GLY A 127 -18.75 29.55 18.64
CA GLY A 127 -17.86 30.68 18.94
C GLY A 127 -17.72 31.03 20.43
N GLY A 128 -18.41 30.29 21.32
CA GLY A 128 -18.45 30.55 22.76
C GLY A 128 -17.16 30.16 23.47
N THR A 129 -16.95 30.69 24.68
CA THR A 129 -15.72 30.47 25.47
C THR A 129 -15.84 29.33 26.47
N SER A 130 -17.04 29.06 27.01
CA SER A 130 -17.27 27.98 27.99
C SER A 130 -18.65 27.35 27.86
N VAL A 131 -18.78 26.11 28.33
CA VAL A 131 -20.05 25.36 28.38
C VAL A 131 -20.22 24.69 29.75
N THR A 132 -21.41 24.81 30.33
CA THR A 132 -21.83 24.10 31.54
C THR A 132 -22.77 22.97 31.16
N LEU A 133 -22.38 21.73 31.50
CA LEU A 133 -23.16 20.51 31.27
C LEU A 133 -24.03 20.19 32.50
N PRO A 134 -25.27 19.72 32.34
CA PRO A 134 -26.13 19.37 33.46
C PRO A 134 -25.79 18.01 34.07
N GLU A 135 -26.12 17.83 35.36
CA GLU A 135 -26.15 16.52 36.00
C GLU A 135 -27.22 15.62 35.35
N GLY A 136 -26.96 14.31 35.29
CA GLY A 136 -27.86 13.34 34.64
C GLY A 136 -27.60 13.12 33.15
N LEU A 137 -26.69 13.89 32.55
CA LEU A 137 -26.22 13.69 31.19
C LEU A 137 -25.49 12.34 31.05
N GLN A 138 -25.88 11.51 30.09
CA GLN A 138 -25.37 10.14 29.91
C GLN A 138 -24.28 10.03 28.86
N TYR A 139 -24.32 10.83 27.79
CA TYR A 139 -23.33 10.75 26.72
C TYR A 139 -23.09 12.06 25.98
N LEU A 140 -21.91 12.17 25.39
CA LEU A 140 -21.57 13.12 24.34
C LEU A 140 -21.44 12.36 23.03
N ALA A 141 -22.28 12.66 22.03
CA ALA A 141 -22.22 11.99 20.73
C ALA A 141 -21.08 12.52 19.85
N ASP A 142 -20.94 11.94 18.67
CA ASP A 142 -19.85 12.23 17.75
C ASP A 142 -19.82 13.70 17.32
N SER A 143 -18.64 14.31 17.37
CA SER A 143 -18.41 15.71 17.03
C SER A 143 -19.25 16.71 17.84
N ALA A 144 -19.81 16.32 18.99
CA ALA A 144 -20.70 17.15 19.80
C ALA A 144 -20.18 18.58 20.04
N PHE A 145 -18.88 18.74 20.31
CA PHE A 145 -18.22 20.03 20.52
C PHE A 145 -17.02 20.25 19.59
N SER A 146 -16.95 19.53 18.46
CA SER A 146 -15.80 19.61 17.55
C SER A 146 -15.65 21.00 16.91
N ALA A 147 -14.41 21.40 16.63
CA ALA A 147 -14.05 22.64 15.96
C ALA A 147 -14.54 23.94 16.64
N SER A 148 -14.89 23.87 17.92
CA SER A 148 -15.39 25.02 18.69
C SER A 148 -14.27 25.89 19.28
N ASN A 149 -14.63 27.08 19.77
CA ASN A 149 -13.74 27.98 20.52
C ASN A 149 -13.75 27.74 22.03
N LEU A 150 -14.36 26.63 22.47
CA LEU A 150 -14.42 26.25 23.88
C LEU A 150 -13.02 25.91 24.40
N THR A 151 -12.66 26.48 25.55
CA THR A 151 -11.36 26.27 26.18
C THR A 151 -11.42 25.33 27.37
N ASP A 152 -12.58 25.22 28.02
CA ASP A 152 -12.73 24.45 29.26
C ASP A 152 -14.05 23.69 29.28
N ILE A 153 -14.02 22.45 29.77
CA ILE A 153 -15.21 21.63 29.98
C ILE A 153 -15.06 20.73 31.21
N THR A 154 -16.15 20.59 31.95
CA THR A 154 -16.28 19.59 33.02
C THR A 154 -17.31 18.55 32.61
N ILE A 155 -16.89 17.29 32.56
CA ILE A 155 -17.70 16.14 32.21
C ILE A 155 -18.43 15.65 33.48
N PRO A 156 -19.78 15.69 33.52
CA PRO A 156 -20.57 15.23 34.68
C PRO A 156 -20.34 13.76 35.01
N ALA A 157 -20.57 13.39 36.27
CA ALA A 157 -20.27 12.03 36.75
C ALA A 157 -21.13 10.96 36.07
N SER A 158 -22.34 11.32 35.62
CA SER A 158 -23.28 10.44 34.93
C SER A 158 -22.89 10.08 33.49
N VAL A 159 -21.93 10.79 32.88
CA VAL A 159 -21.53 10.53 31.49
C VAL A 159 -20.75 9.22 31.41
N THR A 160 -21.25 8.28 30.61
CA THR A 160 -20.63 6.97 30.38
C THR A 160 -19.86 6.91 29.05
N ARG A 161 -20.12 7.83 28.12
CA ARG A 161 -19.50 7.82 26.78
C ARG A 161 -19.17 9.21 26.24
N ILE A 162 -17.97 9.33 25.67
CA ILE A 162 -17.55 10.43 24.80
C ILE A 162 -17.38 9.86 23.38
N GLY A 163 -18.11 10.40 22.41
CA GLY A 163 -18.12 9.93 21.02
C GLY A 163 -16.91 10.33 20.20
N GLU A 164 -16.88 9.91 18.94
CA GLU A 164 -15.81 10.22 17.99
C GLU A 164 -15.69 11.73 17.79
N ARG A 165 -14.47 12.30 17.85
CA ARG A 165 -14.24 13.76 17.71
C ARG A 165 -15.07 14.64 18.66
N SER A 166 -15.69 14.07 19.69
CA SER A 166 -16.71 14.78 20.47
C SER A 166 -16.16 16.03 21.15
N LEU A 167 -14.89 16.01 21.55
CA LEU A 167 -14.14 17.11 22.15
C LEU A 167 -12.93 17.52 21.30
N ALA A 168 -12.99 17.32 19.98
CA ALA A 168 -11.93 17.70 19.04
C ALA A 168 -11.92 19.23 18.81
N SER A 169 -11.40 19.96 19.79
CA SER A 169 -11.43 21.43 19.86
C SER A 169 -10.23 21.93 20.67
N ASN A 170 -10.08 23.25 20.80
CA ASN A 170 -8.94 23.90 21.45
C ASN A 170 -9.02 23.86 23.00
N PHE A 171 -9.62 22.82 23.58
CA PHE A 171 -9.73 22.69 25.03
C PHE A 171 -8.35 22.74 25.69
N THR A 172 -8.15 23.71 26.57
CA THR A 172 -6.97 23.83 27.44
C THR A 172 -7.17 23.15 28.79
N SER A 173 -8.42 22.88 29.19
CA SER A 173 -8.77 22.10 30.38
C SER A 173 -9.94 21.17 30.10
N ILE A 174 -9.76 19.90 30.45
CA ILE A 174 -10.83 18.89 30.44
C ILE A 174 -10.81 18.23 31.81
N THR A 175 -11.90 18.34 32.55
CA THR A 175 -12.02 17.75 33.90
C THR A 175 -13.19 16.80 33.99
N PHE A 176 -13.08 15.78 34.84
CA PHE A 176 -14.14 14.83 35.11
C PHE A 176 -14.65 15.07 36.53
N ALA A 177 -15.97 15.09 36.72
CA ALA A 177 -16.57 15.22 38.04
C ALA A 177 -16.18 14.02 38.94
N PRO A 178 -16.06 14.20 40.27
CA PRO A 178 -15.78 13.11 41.20
C PRO A 178 -16.78 11.95 41.05
N GLY A 179 -16.29 10.72 41.00
CA GLY A 179 -17.14 9.54 40.79
C GLY A 179 -17.64 9.36 39.35
N SER A 180 -16.89 9.85 38.36
CA SER A 180 -17.20 9.66 36.95
C SER A 180 -17.45 8.20 36.58
N ASN A 181 -18.49 7.96 35.79
CA ASN A 181 -18.87 6.66 35.25
C ASN A 181 -18.42 6.48 33.79
N LEU A 182 -17.46 7.27 33.31
CA LEU A 182 -17.01 7.21 31.92
C LEU A 182 -16.41 5.84 31.61
N GLN A 183 -16.96 5.14 30.62
CA GLN A 183 -16.52 3.82 30.18
C GLN A 183 -15.75 3.88 28.87
N THR A 184 -16.23 4.70 27.92
CA THR A 184 -15.70 4.70 26.55
C THR A 184 -15.31 6.10 26.08
N VAL A 185 -14.11 6.22 25.55
CA VAL A 185 -13.60 7.40 24.83
C VAL A 185 -13.53 7.05 23.35
N GLY A 186 -14.22 7.80 22.49
CA GLY A 186 -14.27 7.54 21.06
C GLY A 186 -12.97 7.88 20.31
N SER A 187 -12.92 7.47 19.05
CA SER A 187 -11.79 7.80 18.15
C SER A 187 -11.67 9.32 18.01
N LEU A 188 -10.44 9.84 17.96
CA LEU A 188 -10.17 11.29 17.83
C LEU A 188 -10.90 12.17 18.86
N ALA A 189 -11.39 11.60 19.97
CA ALA A 189 -12.27 12.30 20.90
C ALA A 189 -11.69 13.62 21.41
N PHE A 190 -10.37 13.71 21.60
CA PHE A 190 -9.65 14.89 22.06
C PHE A 190 -8.72 15.47 20.99
N ASP A 191 -8.98 15.22 19.70
CA ASP A 191 -8.10 15.64 18.60
C ASP A 191 -7.83 17.16 18.62
N GLY A 192 -6.55 17.54 18.62
CA GLY A 192 -6.12 18.93 18.66
C GLY A 192 -6.26 19.63 20.03
N ALA A 193 -6.66 18.92 21.09
CA ALA A 193 -6.84 19.52 22.40
C ALA A 193 -5.53 20.16 22.91
N GLY A 194 -5.62 21.38 23.41
CA GLY A 194 -4.54 22.17 23.99
C GLY A 194 -4.23 21.86 25.46
N VAL A 195 -4.83 20.81 26.02
CA VAL A 195 -4.60 20.33 27.39
C VAL A 195 -3.13 19.98 27.61
N THR A 196 -2.59 20.35 28.77
CA THR A 196 -1.21 20.02 29.17
C THR A 196 -1.11 18.73 29.98
N GLN A 197 -2.18 18.38 30.70
CA GLN A 197 -2.32 17.11 31.41
C GLN A 197 -3.76 16.62 31.31
N LEU A 198 -3.94 15.31 31.26
CA LEU A 198 -5.26 14.69 31.32
C LEU A 198 -5.20 13.36 32.07
N ALA A 199 -6.03 13.21 33.10
CA ALA A 199 -6.24 11.94 33.77
C ALA A 199 -7.63 11.41 33.38
N LEU A 200 -7.67 10.26 32.72
CA LEU A 200 -8.93 9.59 32.44
C LEU A 200 -9.46 8.90 33.72
N PRO A 201 -10.78 8.87 33.95
CA PRO A 201 -11.38 8.15 35.09
C PRO A 201 -11.03 6.66 35.11
N GLU A 202 -10.86 6.06 36.30
CA GLU A 202 -10.56 4.62 36.46
C GLU A 202 -11.62 3.68 35.86
N THR A 203 -12.83 4.19 35.62
CA THR A 203 -13.93 3.45 34.99
C THR A 203 -13.77 3.26 33.49
N VAL A 204 -12.82 3.96 32.84
CA VAL A 204 -12.63 3.86 31.40
C VAL A 204 -12.05 2.50 31.06
N THR A 205 -12.78 1.76 30.21
CA THR A 205 -12.38 0.44 29.70
C THR A 205 -11.91 0.50 28.26
N GLU A 206 -12.32 1.53 27.51
CA GLU A 206 -12.08 1.60 26.08
C GLU A 206 -11.65 3.00 25.63
N ILE A 207 -10.57 3.06 24.85
CA ILE A 207 -10.05 4.29 24.24
C ILE A 207 -9.89 4.09 22.74
N GLY A 208 -10.61 4.91 21.99
CA GLY A 208 -10.68 4.90 20.55
C GLY A 208 -9.39 5.38 19.88
N ALA A 209 -9.31 5.05 18.60
CA ALA A 209 -8.12 5.24 17.80
C ALA A 209 -7.83 6.74 17.58
N ARG A 210 -6.55 7.15 17.66
CA ARG A 210 -6.12 8.56 17.58
C ARG A 210 -6.84 9.49 18.58
N ALA A 211 -7.35 8.99 19.71
CA ALA A 211 -8.10 9.81 20.70
C ALA A 211 -7.38 11.09 21.13
N PHE A 212 -6.05 11.10 21.15
CA PHE A 212 -5.18 12.24 21.52
C PHE A 212 -4.33 12.74 20.35
N ARG A 213 -4.77 12.54 19.11
CA ARG A 213 -4.11 13.11 17.92
C ARG A 213 -4.00 14.63 18.06
N GLY A 214 -2.91 15.22 17.59
CA GLY A 214 -2.78 16.67 17.54
C GLY A 214 -2.70 17.39 18.90
N CYS A 215 -2.73 16.68 20.03
CA CYS A 215 -2.60 17.26 21.37
C CYS A 215 -1.16 17.73 21.65
N GLY A 216 -0.68 18.73 20.91
CA GLY A 216 0.73 19.12 20.90
C GLY A 216 1.25 19.79 22.17
N LYS A 217 0.36 20.17 23.09
CA LYS A 217 0.70 20.71 24.40
C LYS A 217 0.63 19.68 25.53
N LEU A 218 0.11 18.49 25.26
CA LEU A 218 -0.11 17.45 26.27
C LEU A 218 1.25 16.90 26.71
N ALA A 219 1.64 17.24 27.94
CA ALA A 219 2.86 16.82 28.57
C ALA A 219 2.70 15.51 29.33
N ALA A 220 1.52 15.22 29.86
CA ALA A 220 1.24 13.94 30.52
C ALA A 220 -0.20 13.47 30.33
N VAL A 221 -0.39 12.18 30.11
CA VAL A 221 -1.72 11.55 30.18
C VAL A 221 -1.66 10.34 31.09
N THR A 222 -2.68 10.14 31.91
CA THR A 222 -2.81 8.95 32.76
C THR A 222 -3.88 8.03 32.20
N ILE A 223 -3.45 6.84 31.78
CA ILE A 223 -4.33 5.77 31.27
C ILE A 223 -4.68 4.83 32.44
N PRO A 224 -5.97 4.59 32.71
CA PRO A 224 -6.42 3.80 33.85
C PRO A 224 -6.20 2.30 33.62
N ALA A 225 -6.13 1.52 34.69
CA ALA A 225 -5.71 0.11 34.63
C ALA A 225 -6.65 -0.76 33.78
N GLY A 226 -7.95 -0.43 33.78
CA GLY A 226 -8.99 -1.12 33.00
C GLY A 226 -9.00 -0.78 31.51
N ALA A 227 -8.36 0.31 31.08
CA ALA A 227 -8.49 0.80 29.71
C ALA A 227 -7.69 -0.03 28.71
N ARG A 228 -8.31 -0.29 27.57
CA ARG A 228 -7.67 -0.86 26.37
C ARG A 228 -7.82 0.13 25.22
N PHE A 229 -6.75 0.29 24.44
CA PHE A 229 -6.86 0.92 23.14
C PHE A 229 -7.52 -0.07 22.17
N THR A 230 -8.53 0.37 21.42
CA THR A 230 -9.21 -0.50 20.44
C THR A 230 -8.41 -0.74 19.16
N SER A 231 -7.11 -0.45 19.17
CA SER A 231 -6.29 -0.55 17.96
C SER A 231 -6.01 -2.01 17.58
N LEU A 232 -6.67 -2.48 16.54
CA LEU A 232 -6.22 -3.60 15.69
C LEU A 232 -6.41 -3.18 14.21
N PRO A 233 -5.70 -3.77 13.24
CA PRO A 233 -4.26 -3.65 13.02
C PRO A 233 -3.89 -3.22 11.58
N ALA A 234 -4.84 -2.73 10.79
CA ALA A 234 -4.63 -2.43 9.36
C ALA A 234 -4.66 -0.93 9.00
N PHE A 235 -5.18 -0.07 9.87
CA PHE A 235 -5.34 1.34 9.52
C PHE A 235 -4.85 2.23 10.66
N GLY A 236 -3.74 2.91 10.35
CA GLY A 236 -2.90 3.58 11.30
C GLY A 236 -3.68 4.49 12.25
N ASN A 237 -3.43 4.34 13.54
CA ASN A 237 -3.88 5.23 14.59
C ASN A 237 -3.20 4.83 15.90
N SER A 238 -1.95 5.22 16.16
CA SER A 238 -1.55 5.37 17.57
C SER A 238 -2.48 6.41 18.18
N SER A 239 -3.04 6.16 19.37
CA SER A 239 -3.88 7.14 20.07
C SER A 239 -3.19 8.48 20.25
N PHE A 240 -1.86 8.46 20.23
CA PHE A 240 -0.97 9.61 20.21
C PHE A 240 -0.41 9.78 18.81
N ASP A 241 -0.82 10.83 18.13
CA ASP A 241 -0.15 11.21 16.89
C ASP A 241 1.24 11.76 17.24
N LYS A 242 2.28 10.92 17.12
CA LYS A 242 3.67 11.33 17.36
C LYS A 242 4.13 12.47 16.43
N PHE A 243 3.35 12.83 15.40
CA PHE A 243 3.57 14.07 14.62
C PHE A 243 3.45 15.33 15.48
N ASN A 244 2.68 15.27 16.58
CA ASN A 244 2.46 16.43 17.45
C ASN A 244 2.65 16.13 18.95
N TYR A 245 2.53 14.89 19.41
CA TYR A 245 2.64 14.54 20.83
C TYR A 245 4.11 14.26 21.23
N GLN A 246 4.64 15.04 22.19
CA GLN A 246 5.95 14.81 22.83
C GLN A 246 5.86 14.63 24.35
N GLY A 247 4.66 14.39 24.89
CA GLY A 247 4.44 14.17 26.31
C GLY A 247 4.78 12.76 26.77
N GLU A 248 4.76 12.56 28.09
CA GLU A 248 4.91 11.27 28.74
C GLU A 248 3.55 10.60 28.93
N VAL A 249 3.34 9.42 28.35
CA VAL A 249 2.18 8.59 28.69
C VAL A 249 2.49 7.87 30.00
N THR A 250 1.67 8.04 31.02
CA THR A 250 1.80 7.30 32.28
C THR A 250 0.69 6.29 32.40
N PHE A 251 1.02 5.09 32.85
CA PHE A 251 0.04 4.02 33.06
C PHE A 251 -0.19 3.82 34.56
N ALA A 252 -1.45 3.74 34.97
CA ALA A 252 -1.79 3.47 36.36
C ALA A 252 -1.25 2.10 36.82
N PRO A 253 -0.89 1.91 38.10
CA PRO A 253 -0.51 0.60 38.62
C PRO A 253 -1.57 -0.48 38.30
N GLY A 254 -1.13 -1.60 37.73
CA GLY A 254 -2.04 -2.68 37.29
C GLY A 254 -2.57 -2.53 35.86
N SER A 255 -2.10 -1.54 35.09
CA SER A 255 -2.39 -1.46 33.65
C SER A 255 -1.86 -2.69 32.89
N PRO A 256 -2.46 -3.04 31.74
CA PRO A 256 -1.99 -4.12 30.88
C PRO A 256 -0.70 -3.76 30.12
N TYR A 257 -0.22 -2.52 30.23
CA TYR A 257 0.86 -2.02 29.40
C TYR A 257 2.20 -2.28 30.10
N TYR A 258 3.12 -2.82 29.32
CA TYR A 258 4.49 -3.14 29.69
C TYR A 258 5.43 -2.13 29.03
N GLU A 259 6.48 -1.73 29.74
CA GLU A 259 7.62 -1.02 29.17
C GLU A 259 8.86 -1.90 29.28
N GLN A 260 9.44 -2.27 28.15
CA GLN A 260 10.69 -3.02 28.08
C GLN A 260 11.66 -2.27 27.16
N ASP A 261 12.81 -1.87 27.69
CA ASP A 261 13.87 -1.20 26.91
C ASP A 261 13.38 0.07 26.16
N GLY A 262 12.37 0.76 26.71
CA GLY A 262 11.75 1.94 26.11
C GLY A 262 10.67 1.62 25.07
N VAL A 263 10.38 0.34 24.81
CA VAL A 263 9.26 -0.14 24.00
C VAL A 263 8.02 -0.30 24.89
N VAL A 264 6.92 0.35 24.53
CA VAL A 264 5.64 0.31 25.24
C VAL A 264 4.64 -0.53 24.46
N TYR A 265 4.06 -1.54 25.11
CA TYR A 265 3.17 -2.51 24.48
C TYR A 265 2.18 -3.12 25.48
N ASP A 266 1.09 -3.74 25.03
CA ASP A 266 0.06 -4.37 25.91
C ASP A 266 0.07 -5.91 25.91
N GLY A 267 1.16 -6.49 25.43
CA GLY A 267 1.31 -7.92 25.14
C GLY A 267 1.18 -8.22 23.65
N ASP A 268 0.08 -7.81 23.01
CA ASP A 268 -0.18 -8.08 21.58
C ASP A 268 0.20 -6.88 20.69
N VAL A 269 0.10 -5.65 21.19
CA VAL A 269 0.25 -4.42 20.40
C VAL A 269 1.38 -3.56 20.95
N LEU A 270 2.38 -3.28 20.11
CA LEU A 270 3.40 -2.26 20.37
C LEU A 270 2.86 -0.90 19.96
N LEU A 271 2.76 0.01 20.93
CA LEU A 271 2.15 1.32 20.80
C LEU A 271 3.18 2.40 20.45
N GLU A 272 4.31 2.40 21.13
CA GLU A 272 5.35 3.41 20.95
C GLU A 272 6.72 2.98 21.46
N VAL A 273 7.76 3.63 20.93
CA VAL A 273 9.08 3.66 21.57
C VAL A 273 9.38 5.04 22.13
N ARG A 274 9.70 5.11 23.43
CA ARG A 274 10.01 6.34 24.19
C ARG A 274 11.48 6.71 24.11
N ARG A 275 12.35 5.70 24.02
CA ARG A 275 13.80 5.85 23.92
C ARG A 275 14.29 4.99 22.79
N VAL A 276 14.69 5.63 21.70
CA VAL A 276 15.28 4.92 20.57
C VAL A 276 16.73 4.62 20.91
N GLN A 277 17.02 3.35 21.13
CA GLN A 277 18.36 2.83 21.35
C GLN A 277 19.00 2.40 20.03
N GLU A 278 20.31 2.15 20.02
CA GLU A 278 20.97 1.64 18.81
C GLU A 278 20.47 0.25 18.40
N HIS A 279 20.05 -0.53 19.38
CA HIS A 279 19.55 -1.88 19.21
C HIS A 279 18.20 -1.99 19.90
N VAL A 280 17.16 -2.32 19.14
CA VAL A 280 15.82 -2.58 19.71
C VAL A 280 15.39 -3.98 19.34
N ALA A 281 15.03 -4.76 20.36
CA ALA A 281 14.30 -6.02 20.21
C ALA A 281 12.85 -5.78 20.59
N VAL A 282 11.94 -5.98 19.63
CA VAL A 282 10.50 -5.94 19.90
C VAL A 282 10.15 -7.20 20.71
N PRO A 283 9.46 -7.08 21.86
CA PRO A 283 9.17 -8.21 22.74
C PRO A 283 8.41 -9.36 22.06
N GLU A 284 8.75 -10.60 22.42
CA GLU A 284 8.01 -11.78 21.97
C GLU A 284 6.55 -11.74 22.47
N GLY A 285 5.61 -12.19 21.64
CA GLY A 285 4.18 -12.07 21.90
C GLY A 285 3.54 -10.88 21.20
N VAL A 286 4.31 -9.82 20.88
CA VAL A 286 3.81 -8.70 20.08
C VAL A 286 3.42 -9.20 18.69
N LYS A 287 2.16 -8.97 18.34
CA LYS A 287 1.55 -9.31 17.05
C LYS A 287 1.42 -8.10 16.13
N TYR A 288 1.33 -6.90 16.69
CA TYR A 288 1.01 -5.70 15.93
C TYR A 288 1.92 -4.54 16.32
N ILE A 289 2.51 -3.87 15.32
CA ILE A 289 3.23 -2.61 15.53
C ILE A 289 2.33 -1.49 15.00
N THR A 290 1.96 -0.53 15.85
CA THR A 290 1.04 0.55 15.44
C THR A 290 1.69 1.53 14.46
N GLU A 291 0.86 2.35 13.83
CA GLU A 291 1.34 3.46 13.00
C GLU A 291 2.29 4.35 13.80
N GLY A 292 3.38 4.74 13.14
CA GLY A 292 4.34 5.68 13.68
C GLY A 292 5.07 5.25 14.96
N ALA A 293 4.98 3.99 15.37
CA ALA A 293 5.51 3.53 16.66
C ALA A 293 7.00 3.91 16.89
N PHE A 294 7.80 3.84 15.82
CA PHE A 294 9.22 4.23 15.74
C PHE A 294 9.46 5.43 14.82
N TRP A 295 8.44 6.18 14.42
CA TRP A 295 8.61 7.23 13.40
C TRP A 295 9.46 8.42 13.89
N MET A 296 10.42 8.84 13.05
CA MET A 296 11.41 9.89 13.35
C MET A 296 11.67 10.79 12.13
N PRO A 297 10.81 11.77 11.80
CA PRO A 297 10.94 12.56 10.57
C PRO A 297 12.09 13.57 10.56
N ASN A 298 12.53 14.04 11.73
CA ASN A 298 13.33 15.26 11.89
C ASN A 298 14.50 15.11 12.87
N LYS A 299 14.92 13.88 13.19
CA LYS A 299 16.04 13.61 14.10
C LYS A 299 16.91 12.50 13.50
N ASP A 300 18.22 12.62 13.64
CA ASP A 300 19.13 11.51 13.40
C ASP A 300 18.73 10.35 14.34
N SER A 301 18.15 9.31 13.76
CA SER A 301 17.77 8.14 14.53
C SER A 301 19.03 7.40 14.95
N THR A 302 19.13 7.09 16.24
CA THR A 302 20.19 6.24 16.79
C THR A 302 19.98 4.77 16.47
N LEU A 303 18.76 4.35 16.08
CA LEU A 303 18.41 2.95 15.80
C LEU A 303 19.23 2.42 14.63
N LYS A 304 20.08 1.43 14.88
CA LYS A 304 20.89 0.76 13.86
C LYS A 304 20.34 -0.62 13.52
N THR A 305 19.91 -1.38 14.52
CA THR A 305 19.40 -2.75 14.33
C THR A 305 18.07 -2.97 15.02
N LEU A 306 17.19 -3.71 14.35
CA LEU A 306 15.85 -4.04 14.81
C LEU A 306 15.64 -5.56 14.76
N GLN A 307 15.19 -6.13 15.88
CA GLN A 307 14.72 -7.53 15.93
C GLN A 307 13.20 -7.53 16.06
N LEU A 308 12.53 -8.11 15.06
CA LEU A 308 11.08 -8.30 15.04
C LEU A 308 10.74 -9.74 15.50
N PRO A 309 9.76 -9.94 16.39
CA PRO A 309 9.43 -11.25 16.95
C PRO A 309 8.71 -12.12 15.91
N GLN A 310 8.80 -13.44 16.06
CA GLN A 310 8.08 -14.35 15.17
C GLN A 310 6.56 -14.28 15.34
N SER A 311 6.07 -13.79 16.48
CA SER A 311 4.64 -13.54 16.72
C SER A 311 4.06 -12.40 15.86
N LEU A 312 4.90 -11.59 15.20
CA LEU A 312 4.46 -10.41 14.47
C LEU A 312 3.60 -10.77 13.25
N VAL A 313 2.43 -10.13 13.17
CA VAL A 313 1.40 -10.30 12.13
C VAL A 313 1.28 -9.07 11.23
N SER A 314 1.39 -7.86 11.79
CA SER A 314 1.26 -6.62 10.99
C SER A 314 2.17 -5.50 11.47
N ILE A 315 2.65 -4.71 10.51
CA ILE A 315 3.42 -3.48 10.72
C ILE A 315 2.61 -2.29 10.21
N GLY A 316 2.34 -1.32 11.09
CA GLY A 316 1.52 -0.17 10.74
C GLY A 316 2.16 0.80 9.75
N LYS A 317 1.30 1.67 9.17
CA LYS A 317 1.70 2.80 8.33
C LYS A 317 2.78 3.64 9.02
N ASN A 318 3.81 4.08 8.28
CA ASN A 318 4.89 4.91 8.81
C ASN A 318 5.63 4.33 10.04
N ALA A 319 5.43 3.05 10.43
CA ALA A 319 5.89 2.52 11.72
C ALA A 319 7.36 2.84 12.01
N PHE A 320 8.24 2.72 11.02
CA PHE A 320 9.67 2.99 11.10
C PHE A 320 10.12 4.13 10.18
N ALA A 321 9.19 4.95 9.68
CA ALA A 321 9.54 6.01 8.74
C ALA A 321 10.53 7.03 9.36
N GLY A 322 11.48 7.49 8.57
CA GLY A 322 12.50 8.47 8.97
C GLY A 322 13.60 7.93 9.89
N ASN A 323 13.67 6.63 10.17
CA ASN A 323 14.80 6.08 10.95
C ASN A 323 16.10 6.09 10.13
N THR A 324 16.76 7.25 10.06
CA THR A 324 17.95 7.49 9.24
C THR A 324 19.16 6.65 9.64
N GLY A 325 19.19 6.08 10.85
CA GLY A 325 20.24 5.16 11.31
C GLY A 325 19.99 3.68 11.00
N LEU A 326 18.75 3.27 10.66
CA LEU A 326 18.38 1.86 10.58
C LEU A 326 19.06 1.21 9.38
N GLN A 327 19.88 0.19 9.62
CA GLN A 327 20.78 -0.37 8.62
C GLN A 327 20.19 -1.57 7.88
N SER A 328 19.34 -2.36 8.55
CA SER A 328 18.70 -3.51 7.94
C SER A 328 17.41 -3.87 8.65
N VAL A 329 16.53 -4.57 7.94
CA VAL A 329 15.31 -5.15 8.50
C VAL A 329 15.08 -6.56 7.96
N VAL A 330 14.62 -7.45 8.84
CA VAL A 330 14.10 -8.77 8.49
C VAL A 330 12.67 -8.85 8.98
N VAL A 331 11.71 -8.77 8.06
CA VAL A 331 10.28 -8.95 8.36
C VAL A 331 9.98 -10.46 8.43
N PRO A 332 9.44 -10.97 9.56
CA PRO A 332 9.26 -12.41 9.78
C PRO A 332 8.10 -13.02 8.96
N GLU A 333 8.07 -14.35 8.88
CA GLU A 333 7.18 -15.14 8.01
C GLU A 333 5.68 -14.98 8.30
N ASN A 334 5.33 -14.70 9.56
CA ASN A 334 3.94 -14.55 9.99
C ASN A 334 3.33 -13.18 9.65
N VAL A 335 4.13 -12.24 9.12
CA VAL A 335 3.63 -10.92 8.75
C VAL A 335 2.80 -11.04 7.47
N THR A 336 1.53 -10.66 7.55
CA THR A 336 0.60 -10.65 6.41
C THR A 336 0.36 -9.24 5.86
N GLU A 337 0.76 -8.20 6.60
CA GLU A 337 0.52 -6.81 6.24
C GLU A 337 1.68 -5.89 6.63
N ILE A 338 2.09 -5.03 5.69
CA ILE A 338 3.03 -3.92 5.92
C ILE A 338 2.37 -2.65 5.43
N GLY A 339 2.07 -1.75 6.35
CA GLY A 339 1.39 -0.50 6.08
C GLY A 339 2.21 0.45 5.19
N THR A 340 1.49 1.36 4.54
CA THR A 340 2.08 2.33 3.62
C THR A 340 3.26 3.08 4.27
N GLN A 341 4.35 3.24 3.53
CA GLN A 341 5.54 4.00 3.98
C GLN A 341 6.19 3.45 5.28
N ALA A 342 5.95 2.20 5.67
CA ALA A 342 6.44 1.65 6.94
C ALA A 342 7.95 1.88 7.18
N PHE A 343 8.80 1.85 6.16
CA PHE A 343 10.25 2.08 6.26
C PHE A 343 10.74 3.28 5.43
N THR A 344 9.84 4.20 5.04
CA THR A 344 10.23 5.31 4.16
C THR A 344 11.28 6.20 4.83
N GLY A 345 12.31 6.63 4.11
CA GLY A 345 13.34 7.53 4.61
C GLY A 345 14.35 6.88 5.57
N CYS A 346 14.38 5.54 5.69
CA CYS A 346 15.48 4.86 6.39
C CYS A 346 16.76 4.92 5.54
N SER A 347 17.40 6.08 5.48
CA SER A 347 18.43 6.42 4.50
C SER A 347 19.74 5.64 4.63
N ALA A 348 20.04 5.09 5.82
CA ALA A 348 21.18 4.19 6.05
C ALA A 348 20.87 2.70 5.80
N MET A 349 19.63 2.34 5.45
CA MET A 349 19.24 0.94 5.25
C MET A 349 19.96 0.39 4.02
N THR A 350 20.77 -0.65 4.17
CA THR A 350 21.54 -1.28 3.08
C THR A 350 20.89 -2.56 2.57
N SER A 351 20.11 -3.23 3.40
CA SER A 351 19.41 -4.47 3.06
C SER A 351 18.03 -4.56 3.71
N ALA A 352 17.08 -5.15 3.00
CA ALA A 352 15.76 -5.48 3.52
C ALA A 352 15.36 -6.89 3.09
N VAL A 353 14.94 -7.72 4.04
CA VAL A 353 14.43 -9.06 3.77
C VAL A 353 12.98 -9.12 4.25
N VAL A 354 12.06 -9.37 3.34
CA VAL A 354 10.64 -9.57 3.65
C VAL A 354 10.33 -11.06 3.51
N LYS A 355 10.10 -11.75 4.62
CA LYS A 355 9.71 -13.17 4.62
C LYS A 355 8.20 -13.39 4.77
N GLY A 356 7.47 -12.35 5.15
CA GLY A 356 6.04 -12.41 5.40
C GLY A 356 5.21 -12.76 4.18
N ASN A 357 4.01 -13.30 4.38
CA ASN A 357 3.04 -13.58 3.33
C ASN A 357 2.30 -12.31 2.87
N VAL A 358 3.07 -11.30 2.46
CA VAL A 358 2.54 -10.01 1.97
C VAL A 358 2.31 -10.06 0.46
N THR A 359 1.24 -9.40 0.00
CA THR A 359 0.87 -9.35 -1.43
C THR A 359 1.22 -8.02 -2.10
N GLU A 360 1.29 -6.94 -1.32
CA GLU A 360 1.55 -5.58 -1.78
C GLU A 360 2.55 -4.86 -0.87
N LEU A 361 3.41 -4.04 -1.48
CA LEU A 361 4.26 -3.07 -0.79
C LEU A 361 3.97 -1.68 -1.34
N ASN A 362 3.61 -0.71 -0.49
CA ASN A 362 3.19 0.62 -0.94
C ASN A 362 3.99 1.74 -0.26
N GLY A 363 4.88 2.40 -0.99
CA GLY A 363 5.78 3.43 -0.46
C GLY A 363 6.79 2.89 0.57
N THR A 364 6.86 1.57 0.76
CA THR A 364 7.48 0.92 1.92
C THR A 364 8.93 1.32 2.14
N PHE A 365 9.75 1.38 1.09
CA PHE A 365 11.17 1.70 1.15
C PHE A 365 11.52 3.02 0.43
N GLY A 366 10.54 3.90 0.21
CA GLY A 366 10.78 5.17 -0.47
C GLY A 366 11.82 6.01 0.29
N GLY A 367 12.86 6.50 -0.36
CA GLY A 367 13.91 7.31 0.24
C GLY A 367 14.99 6.53 1.00
N CYS A 368 14.97 5.19 0.97
CA CYS A 368 16.06 4.36 1.48
C CYS A 368 17.27 4.43 0.54
N SER A 369 17.98 5.57 0.53
CA SER A 369 19.02 5.88 -0.45
C SER A 369 20.18 4.89 -0.47
N ALA A 370 20.52 4.27 0.66
CA ALA A 370 21.60 3.29 0.76
C ALA A 370 21.15 1.84 0.46
N LEU A 371 19.87 1.60 0.18
CA LEU A 371 19.33 0.25 0.00
C LEU A 371 19.93 -0.36 -1.26
N ALA A 372 20.78 -1.38 -1.07
CA ALA A 372 21.51 -2.04 -2.15
C ALA A 372 20.93 -3.41 -2.49
N SER A 373 20.22 -4.04 -1.54
CA SER A 373 19.60 -5.35 -1.73
C SER A 373 18.23 -5.41 -1.06
N VAL A 374 17.28 -6.01 -1.77
CA VAL A 374 15.96 -6.34 -1.23
C VAL A 374 15.61 -7.76 -1.62
N THR A 375 15.11 -8.55 -0.66
CA THR A 375 14.59 -9.89 -0.91
C THR A 375 13.11 -9.88 -0.57
N LEU A 376 12.29 -10.21 -1.56
CA LEU A 376 10.84 -10.28 -1.44
C LEU A 376 10.38 -11.74 -1.53
N PRO A 377 9.25 -12.10 -0.90
CA PRO A 377 8.64 -13.41 -1.08
C PRO A 377 7.82 -13.45 -2.38
N ASP A 378 7.67 -14.63 -2.98
CA ASP A 378 6.92 -14.87 -4.22
C ASP A 378 5.43 -14.45 -4.15
N THR A 379 4.92 -14.24 -2.95
CA THR A 379 3.56 -13.76 -2.68
C THR A 379 3.37 -12.29 -3.06
N VAL A 380 4.44 -11.49 -3.12
CA VAL A 380 4.35 -10.08 -3.51
C VAL A 380 4.03 -9.99 -5.00
N LYS A 381 2.86 -9.44 -5.32
CA LYS A 381 2.40 -9.20 -6.69
C LYS A 381 2.41 -7.73 -7.07
N ILE A 382 2.33 -6.83 -6.09
CA ILE A 382 2.17 -5.40 -6.32
C ILE A 382 3.31 -4.62 -5.67
N ILE A 383 4.10 -3.93 -6.50
CA ILE A 383 5.00 -2.87 -6.06
C ILE A 383 4.24 -1.56 -6.21
N GLY A 384 3.57 -1.13 -5.14
CA GLY A 384 2.75 0.07 -5.09
C GLY A 384 3.51 1.38 -5.29
N SER A 385 2.79 2.49 -5.14
CA SER A 385 3.31 3.81 -5.47
C SER A 385 4.51 4.19 -4.60
N SER A 386 5.55 4.75 -5.22
CA SER A 386 6.78 5.23 -4.56
C SER A 386 7.57 4.20 -3.74
N THR A 387 7.31 2.89 -3.84
CA THR A 387 7.88 1.86 -2.96
C THR A 387 9.40 1.83 -2.89
N PHE A 388 10.10 2.05 -3.99
CA PHE A 388 11.56 2.17 -4.10
C PHE A 388 11.99 3.54 -4.66
N SER A 389 11.12 4.56 -4.55
CA SER A 389 11.44 5.91 -5.02
C SER A 389 12.68 6.44 -4.28
N GLY A 390 13.72 6.89 -4.97
CA GLY A 390 14.94 7.40 -4.36
C GLY A 390 15.89 6.34 -3.79
N CYS A 391 15.64 5.05 -4.03
CA CYS A 391 16.59 3.96 -3.72
C CYS A 391 17.74 3.96 -4.73
N VAL A 392 18.64 4.94 -4.62
CA VAL A 392 19.71 5.18 -5.60
C VAL A 392 20.79 4.10 -5.62
N SER A 393 20.97 3.37 -4.52
CA SER A 393 21.91 2.24 -4.41
C SER A 393 21.34 0.90 -4.89
N LEU A 394 20.02 0.80 -5.13
CA LEU A 394 19.37 -0.45 -5.54
C LEU A 394 19.59 -0.66 -7.04
N THR A 395 20.67 -1.35 -7.41
CA THR A 395 21.06 -1.50 -8.83
C THR A 395 20.40 -2.66 -9.55
N GLU A 396 20.03 -3.69 -8.79
CA GLU A 396 19.40 -4.92 -9.26
C GLU A 396 18.09 -5.12 -8.51
N PHE A 397 17.07 -5.60 -9.21
CA PHE A 397 15.77 -5.92 -8.64
C PHE A 397 15.18 -7.11 -9.40
N ASP A 398 14.67 -8.10 -8.68
CA ASP A 398 13.98 -9.22 -9.28
C ASP A 398 12.51 -8.85 -9.54
N PHE A 399 12.13 -8.78 -10.81
CA PHE A 399 10.76 -8.49 -11.23
C PHE A 399 9.90 -9.76 -11.39
N SER A 400 10.44 -10.94 -11.08
CA SER A 400 9.72 -12.20 -11.20
C SER A 400 8.45 -12.20 -10.36
N GLY A 401 7.35 -12.68 -10.93
CA GLY A 401 6.06 -12.75 -10.26
C GLY A 401 5.35 -11.42 -9.97
N ILE A 402 5.95 -10.27 -10.28
CA ILE A 402 5.32 -8.94 -10.11
C ILE A 402 4.29 -8.71 -11.22
N GLU A 403 3.07 -8.34 -10.83
CA GLU A 403 1.92 -8.09 -11.72
C GLU A 403 1.66 -6.59 -11.93
N GLU A 404 1.96 -5.76 -10.94
CA GLU A 404 1.76 -4.32 -10.98
C GLU A 404 2.93 -3.52 -10.39
N ILE A 405 3.33 -2.46 -11.11
CA ILE A 405 4.27 -1.45 -10.66
C ILE A 405 3.54 -0.11 -10.63
N GLY A 406 3.36 0.45 -9.43
CA GLY A 406 2.63 1.68 -9.18
C GLY A 406 3.36 2.95 -9.62
N SER A 407 2.67 4.09 -9.47
CA SER A 407 3.22 5.38 -9.86
C SER A 407 4.46 5.73 -9.04
N ARG A 408 5.52 6.18 -9.71
CA ARG A 408 6.83 6.52 -9.10
C ARG A 408 7.48 5.38 -8.32
N ALA A 409 7.05 4.12 -8.47
CA ALA A 409 7.54 2.99 -7.69
C ALA A 409 9.08 2.89 -7.66
N PHE A 410 9.75 3.16 -8.78
CA PHE A 410 11.21 3.18 -8.93
C PHE A 410 11.73 4.56 -9.33
N PHE A 411 11.00 5.64 -9.05
CA PHE A 411 11.41 7.00 -9.41
C PHE A 411 12.77 7.34 -8.79
N ASN A 412 13.72 7.85 -9.57
CA ASN A 412 15.08 8.15 -9.10
C ASN A 412 15.76 6.95 -8.39
N SER A 413 15.53 5.73 -8.88
CA SER A 413 16.16 4.52 -8.36
C SER A 413 17.47 4.19 -9.08
N GLY A 414 18.28 3.32 -8.47
CA GLY A 414 19.51 2.78 -9.05
C GLY A 414 19.30 1.67 -10.08
N VAL A 415 18.06 1.20 -10.28
CA VAL A 415 17.80 -0.03 -11.05
C VAL A 415 18.26 0.14 -12.48
N LYS A 416 19.05 -0.82 -12.96
CA LYS A 416 19.68 -0.77 -14.28
C LYS A 416 18.93 -1.53 -15.37
N VAL A 417 18.23 -2.60 -15.01
CA VAL A 417 17.57 -3.46 -15.99
C VAL A 417 16.16 -3.78 -15.52
N LEU A 418 15.20 -3.66 -16.44
CA LEU A 418 13.85 -4.20 -16.30
C LEU A 418 13.72 -5.37 -17.27
N GLU A 419 13.81 -6.59 -16.76
CA GLU A 419 13.61 -7.84 -17.50
C GLU A 419 13.12 -8.95 -16.55
N GLY A 420 12.74 -10.12 -17.09
CA GLY A 420 12.22 -11.24 -16.28
C GLY A 420 10.84 -10.99 -15.64
N ALA A 421 10.12 -9.96 -16.11
CA ALA A 421 8.88 -9.48 -15.53
C ALA A 421 7.62 -10.13 -16.16
N ASP A 422 7.63 -11.42 -16.51
CA ASP A 422 6.60 -12.05 -17.37
C ASP A 422 5.14 -11.92 -16.88
N SER A 423 4.97 -11.71 -15.57
CA SER A 423 3.66 -11.51 -14.92
C SER A 423 3.16 -10.07 -14.95
N LEU A 424 4.00 -9.10 -15.31
CA LEU A 424 3.67 -7.68 -15.25
C LEU A 424 2.58 -7.31 -16.27
N ARG A 425 1.58 -6.57 -15.81
CA ARG A 425 0.43 -6.09 -16.60
C ARG A 425 0.27 -4.58 -16.53
N ILE A 426 0.49 -4.01 -15.34
CA ILE A 426 0.22 -2.61 -15.03
C ILE A 426 1.51 -1.90 -14.66
N ILE A 427 1.76 -0.75 -15.30
CA ILE A 427 2.83 0.16 -14.96
C ILE A 427 2.21 1.54 -14.73
N GLY A 428 2.58 2.20 -13.64
CA GLY A 428 2.08 3.51 -13.23
C GLY A 428 2.88 4.66 -13.82
N ASN A 429 2.32 5.87 -13.69
CA ASN A 429 2.94 7.09 -14.20
C ASN A 429 4.30 7.31 -13.55
N THR A 430 5.29 7.68 -14.37
CA THR A 430 6.66 8.00 -13.92
C THR A 430 7.34 6.90 -13.10
N ALA A 431 6.90 5.64 -13.25
CA ALA A 431 7.37 4.51 -12.45
C ALA A 431 8.90 4.39 -12.41
N PHE A 432 9.58 4.61 -13.53
CA PHE A 432 11.05 4.53 -13.63
C PHE A 432 11.69 5.89 -13.92
N ALA A 433 10.97 7.02 -13.82
CA ALA A 433 11.54 8.31 -14.20
C ALA A 433 12.76 8.69 -13.34
N ASN A 434 13.80 9.27 -13.97
CA ASN A 434 15.11 9.59 -13.40
C ASN A 434 15.92 8.37 -12.89
N SER A 435 15.54 7.14 -13.23
CA SER A 435 16.29 5.94 -12.82
C SER A 435 17.57 5.77 -13.63
N LYS A 436 18.46 4.89 -13.15
CA LYS A 436 19.69 4.48 -13.85
C LYS A 436 19.47 3.35 -14.85
N LEU A 437 18.25 3.23 -15.38
CA LEU A 437 17.87 2.16 -16.29
C LEU A 437 18.68 2.26 -17.59
N GLU A 438 19.34 1.17 -17.96
CA GLU A 438 20.14 1.00 -19.18
C GLU A 438 19.38 0.18 -20.24
N LYS A 439 18.53 -0.77 -19.80
CA LYS A 439 17.72 -1.65 -20.64
C LYS A 439 16.34 -1.90 -20.03
N ALA A 440 15.30 -1.88 -20.87
CA ALA A 440 13.94 -2.26 -20.51
C ALA A 440 13.35 -3.25 -21.52
N VAL A 441 12.88 -4.41 -21.05
CA VAL A 441 12.15 -5.40 -21.84
C VAL A 441 10.76 -5.53 -21.22
N LEU A 442 9.75 -5.02 -21.91
CA LEU A 442 8.37 -5.11 -21.44
C LEU A 442 7.75 -6.45 -21.88
N PRO A 443 7.01 -7.15 -21.00
CA PRO A 443 6.40 -8.44 -21.31
C PRO A 443 5.07 -8.26 -22.05
N GLN A 444 4.60 -9.33 -22.70
CA GLN A 444 3.33 -9.40 -23.44
C GLN A 444 2.08 -9.03 -22.62
N GLY A 445 2.19 -8.96 -21.30
CA GLY A 445 1.09 -8.51 -20.44
C GLY A 445 0.84 -7.00 -20.46
N VAL A 446 1.84 -6.19 -20.86
CA VAL A 446 1.78 -4.73 -20.79
C VAL A 446 1.13 -4.17 -22.05
N THR A 447 0.08 -3.36 -21.87
CA THR A 447 -0.71 -2.82 -23.00
C THR A 447 -0.48 -1.34 -23.29
N LYS A 448 0.13 -0.60 -22.35
CA LYS A 448 0.32 0.85 -22.44
C LYS A 448 1.62 1.28 -21.77
N LEU A 449 2.28 2.29 -22.34
CA LEU A 449 3.34 3.04 -21.66
C LEU A 449 2.72 4.30 -21.04
N PRO A 450 2.67 4.40 -19.71
CA PRO A 450 2.03 5.51 -19.03
C PRO A 450 2.89 6.78 -19.08
N GLN A 451 2.31 7.90 -18.66
CA GLN A 451 2.96 9.21 -18.73
C GLN A 451 4.31 9.19 -18.00
N GLY A 452 5.36 9.60 -18.70
CA GLY A 452 6.68 9.80 -18.10
C GLY A 452 7.38 8.52 -17.62
N VAL A 453 6.92 7.33 -17.99
CA VAL A 453 7.40 6.05 -17.43
C VAL A 453 8.92 5.91 -17.38
N PHE A 454 9.62 6.27 -18.46
CA PHE A 454 11.08 6.28 -18.56
C PHE A 454 11.65 7.72 -18.65
N GLY A 455 10.88 8.73 -18.24
CA GLY A 455 11.30 10.13 -18.33
C GLY A 455 12.63 10.38 -17.59
N ASN A 456 13.57 11.07 -18.22
CA ASN A 456 14.93 11.34 -17.75
C ASN A 456 15.77 10.11 -17.40
N CYS A 457 15.48 8.94 -17.98
CA CYS A 457 16.39 7.79 -17.94
C CYS A 457 17.53 7.99 -18.95
N GLU A 458 18.46 8.90 -18.67
CA GLU A 458 19.51 9.31 -19.62
C GLU A 458 20.53 8.19 -19.94
N ALA A 459 20.54 7.12 -19.14
CA ALA A 459 21.35 5.92 -19.37
C ALA A 459 20.64 4.87 -20.25
N LEU A 460 19.35 5.03 -20.54
CA LEU A 460 18.53 4.04 -21.22
C LEU A 460 18.89 3.96 -22.69
N LYS A 461 19.48 2.83 -23.09
CA LYS A 461 19.95 2.56 -24.46
C LYS A 461 19.05 1.60 -25.20
N THR A 462 18.39 0.68 -24.52
CA THR A 462 17.59 -0.35 -25.19
C THR A 462 16.22 -0.47 -24.56
N VAL A 463 15.19 -0.38 -25.38
CA VAL A 463 13.80 -0.65 -24.99
C VAL A 463 13.21 -1.66 -25.96
N VAL A 464 12.56 -2.69 -25.43
CA VAL A 464 11.79 -3.69 -26.19
C VAL A 464 10.33 -3.59 -25.79
N LEU A 465 9.48 -3.26 -26.75
CA LEU A 465 8.03 -3.16 -26.58
C LEU A 465 7.35 -4.39 -27.21
N PRO A 466 6.47 -5.08 -26.47
CA PRO A 466 5.69 -6.20 -26.99
C PRO A 466 4.64 -5.71 -27.99
N ASP A 467 4.05 -6.64 -28.74
CA ASP A 467 2.97 -6.33 -29.69
C ASP A 467 1.69 -5.86 -29.00
N THR A 468 1.55 -6.15 -27.71
CA THR A 468 0.41 -5.76 -26.87
C THR A 468 0.40 -4.28 -26.51
N VAL A 469 1.52 -3.56 -26.62
CA VAL A 469 1.56 -2.12 -26.37
C VAL A 469 0.87 -1.39 -27.50
N THR A 470 -0.28 -0.76 -27.21
CA THR A 470 -1.07 -0.01 -28.20
C THR A 470 -1.03 1.50 -28.00
N VAL A 471 -0.57 1.98 -26.84
CA VAL A 471 -0.56 3.42 -26.50
C VAL A 471 0.74 3.78 -25.78
N ILE A 472 1.37 4.87 -26.21
CA ILE A 472 2.55 5.48 -25.58
C ILE A 472 2.21 6.92 -25.22
N GLN A 473 2.14 7.20 -23.91
CA GLN A 473 1.68 8.49 -23.40
C GLN A 473 2.77 9.57 -23.39
N LYS A 474 2.33 10.79 -23.09
CA LYS A 474 3.17 11.99 -22.94
C LYS A 474 4.42 11.70 -22.12
N GLN A 475 5.57 12.15 -22.61
CA GLN A 475 6.87 12.10 -21.95
C GLN A 475 7.37 10.70 -21.58
N ALA A 476 6.76 9.62 -22.08
CA ALA A 476 7.17 8.24 -21.79
C ALA A 476 8.68 8.01 -21.97
N PHE A 477 9.28 8.64 -22.98
CA PHE A 477 10.72 8.60 -23.29
C PHE A 477 11.38 9.98 -23.22
N GLN A 478 10.85 10.95 -22.46
CA GLN A 478 11.46 12.27 -22.33
C GLN A 478 12.93 12.13 -21.89
N LYS A 479 13.90 12.58 -22.71
CA LYS A 479 15.35 12.41 -22.47
C LYS A 479 15.85 10.97 -22.27
N ALA A 480 15.03 9.97 -22.54
CA ALA A 480 15.46 8.58 -22.65
C ALA A 480 15.81 8.27 -24.12
N LEU A 481 16.58 7.20 -24.36
CA LEU A 481 16.96 6.79 -25.73
C LEU A 481 17.67 7.92 -26.52
N ALA A 482 18.34 8.82 -25.80
CA ALA A 482 18.97 10.03 -26.34
C ALA A 482 20.49 9.89 -26.52
N GLN A 483 21.05 8.70 -26.28
CA GLN A 483 22.48 8.41 -26.46
C GLN A 483 22.74 7.80 -27.84
N PRO A 484 23.84 8.15 -28.54
CA PRO A 484 24.15 7.56 -29.85
C PRO A 484 24.18 6.03 -29.79
N GLY A 485 23.49 5.38 -30.74
CA GLY A 485 23.34 3.93 -30.77
C GLY A 485 22.25 3.38 -29.86
N SER A 486 21.32 4.24 -29.39
CA SER A 486 20.11 3.78 -28.70
C SER A 486 19.22 2.98 -29.65
N ILE A 487 18.51 1.98 -29.12
CA ILE A 487 17.68 1.05 -29.87
C ILE A 487 16.30 0.96 -29.22
N LEU A 488 15.26 1.15 -30.03
CA LEU A 488 13.88 0.87 -29.68
C LEU A 488 13.37 -0.26 -30.57
N ILE A 489 12.99 -1.38 -29.97
CA ILE A 489 12.44 -2.54 -30.67
C ILE A 489 10.92 -2.56 -30.46
N MET A 490 10.18 -2.55 -31.55
CA MET A 490 8.73 -2.72 -31.57
C MET A 490 8.42 -4.12 -32.10
N GLN A 491 7.72 -4.95 -31.34
CA GLN A 491 7.36 -6.30 -31.77
C GLN A 491 6.00 -6.38 -32.48
N GLY A 492 5.18 -5.32 -32.38
CA GLY A 492 3.84 -5.29 -32.94
C GLY A 492 3.79 -5.05 -34.43
N ASN A 493 2.81 -5.68 -35.10
CA ASN A 493 2.53 -5.45 -36.51
C ASN A 493 1.73 -4.17 -36.78
N VAL A 494 1.28 -3.50 -35.72
CA VAL A 494 0.55 -2.23 -35.78
C VAL A 494 1.30 -1.22 -34.91
N PRO A 495 1.65 -0.03 -35.46
CA PRO A 495 2.26 1.03 -34.66
C PRO A 495 1.35 1.43 -33.49
N PRO A 496 1.88 1.53 -32.26
CA PRO A 496 1.11 2.09 -31.16
C PRO A 496 0.85 3.58 -31.39
N SER A 497 -0.24 4.08 -30.80
CA SER A 497 -0.51 5.51 -30.80
C SER A 497 0.48 6.25 -29.88
N PHE A 498 1.28 7.14 -30.46
CA PHE A 498 2.18 8.03 -29.73
C PHE A 498 1.50 9.36 -29.38
N ASP A 499 1.63 9.77 -28.12
CA ASP A 499 1.41 11.17 -27.74
C ASP A 499 2.44 12.07 -28.44
N ALA A 500 2.01 13.27 -28.86
CA ALA A 500 2.87 14.23 -29.57
C ALA A 500 4.12 14.66 -28.79
N ASN A 501 4.15 14.43 -27.46
CA ASN A 501 5.28 14.73 -26.59
C ASN A 501 5.87 13.46 -25.96
N ALA A 502 5.69 12.27 -26.55
CA ALA A 502 6.22 11.01 -26.02
C ALA A 502 7.75 11.09 -25.74
N PHE A 503 8.51 11.77 -26.61
CA PHE A 503 9.95 11.98 -26.48
C PHE A 503 10.34 13.34 -25.84
N GLY A 504 9.37 14.08 -25.28
CA GLY A 504 9.59 15.42 -24.71
C GLY A 504 9.18 16.56 -25.64
N SER A 505 9.65 17.79 -25.37
CA SER A 505 9.22 19.01 -26.07
C SER A 505 9.64 19.10 -27.54
N SER A 506 10.59 18.29 -27.99
CA SER A 506 10.94 18.15 -29.41
C SER A 506 9.93 17.29 -30.18
N GLY A 507 9.10 16.50 -29.48
CA GLY A 507 8.06 15.63 -30.03
C GLY A 507 8.54 14.41 -30.82
N LYS A 508 9.78 14.41 -31.32
CA LYS A 508 10.37 13.31 -32.11
C LYS A 508 11.76 12.91 -31.58
N PRO A 509 12.14 11.63 -31.69
CA PRO A 509 13.49 11.18 -31.39
C PRO A 509 14.48 11.70 -32.44
N ASP A 510 15.75 11.84 -32.04
CA ASP A 510 16.84 12.19 -32.94
C ASP A 510 17.25 10.97 -33.77
N ALA A 511 17.13 11.08 -35.09
CA ALA A 511 17.34 10.00 -36.06
C ALA A 511 18.80 9.54 -36.14
N ASP A 512 19.76 10.41 -35.78
CA ASP A 512 21.18 10.07 -35.74
C ASP A 512 21.56 9.34 -34.44
N VAL A 513 20.62 9.27 -33.50
CA VAL A 513 20.82 8.78 -32.13
C VAL A 513 20.05 7.47 -31.89
N LEU A 514 18.78 7.41 -32.33
CA LEU A 514 17.87 6.30 -32.08
C LEU A 514 17.64 5.46 -33.35
N THR A 515 17.95 4.17 -33.25
CA THR A 515 17.52 3.16 -34.22
C THR A 515 16.20 2.54 -33.76
N VAL A 516 15.18 2.53 -34.63
CA VAL A 516 13.90 1.86 -34.36
C VAL A 516 13.79 0.59 -35.22
N ILE A 517 13.64 -0.55 -34.57
CA ILE A 517 13.49 -1.87 -35.21
C ILE A 517 12.01 -2.27 -35.14
N VAL A 518 11.46 -2.70 -36.28
CA VAL A 518 10.03 -3.06 -36.45
C VAL A 518 9.91 -4.36 -37.26
N PRO A 519 8.78 -5.09 -37.20
CA PRO A 519 8.58 -6.27 -38.05
C PRO A 519 8.57 -5.89 -39.53
N GLN A 520 9.16 -6.74 -40.38
CA GLN A 520 9.22 -6.47 -41.82
C GLN A 520 7.83 -6.32 -42.44
N GLU A 521 6.89 -7.17 -42.06
CA GLU A 521 5.51 -7.12 -42.52
C GLU A 521 4.79 -5.82 -42.14
N ALA A 522 5.29 -5.10 -41.14
CA ALA A 522 4.71 -3.85 -40.65
C ALA A 522 5.51 -2.61 -41.06
N LYS A 523 6.61 -2.78 -41.81
CA LYS A 523 7.51 -1.68 -42.22
C LYS A 523 6.76 -0.49 -42.82
N ASP A 524 5.82 -0.76 -43.73
CA ASP A 524 5.02 0.28 -44.39
C ASP A 524 4.04 0.97 -43.43
N ALA A 525 3.47 0.21 -42.48
CA ALA A 525 2.57 0.75 -41.46
C ALA A 525 3.31 1.72 -40.52
N TYR A 526 4.51 1.36 -40.08
CA TYR A 526 5.36 2.26 -39.29
C TYR A 526 5.87 3.44 -40.13
N ALA A 527 6.15 3.26 -41.42
CA ALA A 527 6.68 4.33 -42.27
C ALA A 527 5.62 5.41 -42.58
N ALA A 528 4.35 5.02 -42.58
CA ALA A 528 3.22 5.95 -42.67
C ALA A 528 3.00 6.74 -41.37
N ASP A 529 3.53 6.28 -40.23
CA ASP A 529 3.42 6.96 -38.96
C ASP A 529 4.49 8.07 -38.82
N SER A 530 4.04 9.32 -38.94
CA SER A 530 4.92 10.49 -38.88
C SER A 530 5.53 10.78 -37.49
N THR A 531 5.12 10.07 -36.43
CA THR A 531 5.49 10.35 -35.04
C THR A 531 6.93 9.96 -34.71
N LEU A 532 7.47 8.89 -35.30
CA LEU A 532 8.82 8.40 -35.05
C LEU A 532 9.91 9.07 -35.91
N GLY A 533 9.54 9.94 -36.86
CA GLY A 533 10.51 10.64 -37.72
C GLY A 533 11.23 9.70 -38.70
N SER A 534 12.47 10.02 -39.07
CA SER A 534 13.32 9.11 -39.86
C SER A 534 13.99 8.10 -38.94
N TYR A 535 13.63 6.82 -39.08
CA TYR A 535 14.28 5.73 -38.37
C TYR A 535 14.84 4.72 -39.37
N VAL A 536 15.91 4.02 -39.00
CA VAL A 536 16.44 2.92 -39.80
C VAL A 536 15.56 1.70 -39.55
N SER A 537 14.53 1.51 -40.38
CA SER A 537 13.80 0.25 -40.44
C SER A 537 14.75 -0.82 -40.98
N VAL A 538 15.33 -1.64 -40.10
CA VAL A 538 16.04 -2.83 -40.55
C VAL A 538 14.99 -3.85 -40.96
N ASP A 539 15.08 -4.32 -42.21
CA ASP A 539 14.29 -5.43 -42.73
C ASP A 539 14.58 -6.67 -41.87
N ALA A 540 13.63 -7.02 -41.01
CA ALA A 540 13.64 -8.23 -40.22
C ALA A 540 12.50 -9.10 -40.69
N SER A 541 12.76 -9.93 -41.71
CA SER A 541 11.85 -11.01 -42.09
C SER A 541 11.61 -11.89 -40.86
N GLY A 542 10.43 -11.75 -40.24
CA GLY A 542 9.97 -12.54 -39.10
C GLY A 542 10.54 -12.09 -37.75
N ILE A 543 9.77 -11.31 -37.00
CA ILE A 543 10.00 -11.17 -35.55
C ILE A 543 9.50 -12.45 -34.87
N THR A 544 10.36 -13.46 -34.86
CA THR A 544 10.47 -14.46 -33.81
C THR A 544 11.96 -14.77 -33.76
N TYR A 545 12.68 -14.22 -32.79
CA TYR A 545 14.05 -14.68 -32.57
C TYR A 545 13.97 -16.07 -31.91
N ALA A 546 13.69 -17.08 -32.73
CA ALA A 546 13.86 -18.47 -32.38
C ALA A 546 15.35 -18.78 -32.56
N LEU A 547 16.05 -18.84 -31.45
CA LEU A 547 17.32 -19.54 -31.38
C LEU A 547 17.03 -20.88 -30.71
N SER A 548 17.28 -21.97 -31.41
CA SER A 548 17.17 -23.31 -30.83
C SER A 548 18.43 -24.10 -31.11
N LEU A 549 18.80 -24.96 -30.17
CA LEU A 549 19.88 -25.92 -30.36
C LEU A 549 19.29 -27.27 -30.74
N ASP A 550 19.97 -28.00 -31.62
CA ASP A 550 19.57 -29.36 -32.02
C ASP A 550 19.52 -30.34 -30.84
N LYS A 551 20.11 -29.98 -29.70
CA LYS A 551 20.21 -30.80 -28.48
C LYS A 551 20.12 -29.94 -27.21
N ALA A 552 19.23 -30.32 -26.29
CA ALA A 552 19.18 -29.74 -24.94
C ALA A 552 20.29 -30.28 -24.01
N ALA A 553 20.82 -31.47 -24.31
CA ALA A 553 21.94 -32.07 -23.59
C ALA A 553 22.89 -32.79 -24.56
N LEU A 554 24.20 -32.72 -24.28
CA LEU A 554 25.26 -33.28 -25.10
C LEU A 554 26.29 -33.99 -24.22
N SER A 555 26.68 -35.21 -24.60
CA SER A 555 27.77 -35.94 -23.93
C SER A 555 29.00 -36.00 -24.83
N VAL A 556 30.16 -35.66 -24.28
CA VAL A 556 31.46 -35.65 -25.00
C VAL A 556 32.52 -36.33 -24.13
N GLN A 557 33.47 -37.04 -24.73
CA GLN A 557 34.62 -37.60 -24.00
C GLN A 557 35.71 -36.53 -23.81
N ALA A 558 36.48 -36.59 -22.73
CA ALA A 558 37.63 -35.71 -22.55
C ALA A 558 38.63 -35.87 -23.72
N GLY A 559 38.98 -34.76 -24.38
CA GLY A 559 39.77 -34.72 -25.61
C GLY A 559 38.96 -34.91 -26.90
N GLY A 560 37.70 -35.31 -26.81
CA GLY A 560 36.77 -35.47 -27.92
C GLY A 560 36.08 -34.16 -28.32
N THR A 561 35.46 -34.18 -29.50
CA THR A 561 34.68 -33.06 -30.05
C THR A 561 33.28 -33.51 -30.44
N ALA A 562 32.32 -32.61 -30.33
CA ALA A 562 30.96 -32.79 -30.81
C ALA A 562 30.41 -31.48 -31.37
N VAL A 563 29.43 -31.57 -32.26
CA VAL A 563 28.82 -30.41 -32.90
C VAL A 563 27.42 -30.16 -32.32
N LEU A 564 27.20 -28.93 -31.88
CA LEU A 564 25.90 -28.33 -31.63
C LEU A 564 25.53 -27.49 -32.84
N LYS A 565 24.35 -27.76 -33.39
CA LYS A 565 23.78 -26.95 -34.47
C LYS A 565 22.79 -25.99 -33.84
N ALA A 566 23.00 -24.70 -34.07
CA ALA A 566 22.01 -23.69 -33.80
C ALA A 566 21.15 -23.51 -35.05
N ASP A 567 19.84 -23.66 -34.89
CA ASP A 567 18.88 -23.14 -35.86
C ASP A 567 18.54 -21.72 -35.42
N ALA A 568 18.94 -20.75 -36.25
CA ALA A 568 18.91 -19.34 -35.94
C ALA A 568 18.50 -18.55 -37.18
N VAL A 569 17.51 -17.67 -37.01
CA VAL A 569 17.16 -16.65 -38.01
C VAL A 569 17.90 -15.37 -37.62
N LEU A 570 18.97 -15.05 -38.37
CA LEU A 570 19.85 -13.92 -38.05
C LEU A 570 19.46 -12.66 -38.84
N PRO A 571 19.31 -11.49 -38.19
CA PRO A 571 19.24 -10.22 -38.90
C PRO A 571 20.49 -9.98 -39.75
N THR A 572 20.35 -9.22 -40.83
CA THR A 572 21.51 -8.79 -41.65
C THR A 572 22.46 -7.97 -40.78
N GLY A 573 23.69 -8.46 -40.59
CA GLY A 573 24.70 -7.83 -39.72
C GLY A 573 24.73 -8.34 -38.27
N ALA A 574 23.83 -9.25 -37.88
CA ALA A 574 23.91 -9.95 -36.60
C ALA A 574 24.87 -11.14 -36.67
N GLY A 575 25.58 -11.40 -35.57
CA GLY A 575 26.46 -12.54 -35.39
C GLY A 575 25.85 -13.57 -34.43
N LEU A 576 26.19 -14.84 -34.63
CA LEU A 576 25.91 -15.89 -33.65
C LEU A 576 27.14 -16.09 -32.76
N VAL A 577 27.02 -15.75 -31.48
CA VAL A 577 28.10 -15.82 -30.48
C VAL A 577 27.92 -17.05 -29.61
N TRP A 578 29.01 -17.76 -29.33
CA TRP A 578 29.00 -18.97 -28.50
C TRP A 578 29.82 -18.76 -27.23
N ALA A 579 29.28 -19.19 -26.10
CA ALA A 579 29.94 -19.12 -24.80
C ALA A 579 29.81 -20.43 -24.04
N SER A 580 30.78 -20.71 -23.17
CA SER A 580 30.73 -21.82 -22.22
C SER A 580 30.78 -21.27 -20.80
N SER A 581 29.91 -21.78 -19.92
CA SER A 581 29.92 -21.44 -18.49
C SER A 581 31.15 -21.96 -17.76
N SER A 582 31.88 -22.93 -18.33
CA SER A 582 33.13 -23.44 -17.78
C SER A 582 34.09 -23.87 -18.90
N PRO A 583 34.89 -22.95 -19.44
CA PRO A 583 35.89 -23.25 -20.47
C PRO A 583 36.93 -24.29 -20.04
N ALA A 584 37.13 -24.47 -18.72
CA ALA A 584 38.00 -25.51 -18.17
C ALA A 584 37.41 -26.93 -18.32
N VAL A 585 36.08 -27.05 -18.43
CA VAL A 585 35.36 -28.33 -18.63
C VAL A 585 35.06 -28.54 -20.11
N ALA A 586 34.51 -27.54 -20.80
CA ALA A 586 34.24 -27.60 -22.23
C ALA A 586 34.41 -26.23 -22.89
N THR A 587 35.07 -26.17 -24.05
CA THR A 587 35.17 -24.96 -24.88
C THR A 587 34.24 -25.06 -26.08
N VAL A 588 33.77 -23.93 -26.60
CA VAL A 588 32.93 -23.89 -27.80
C VAL A 588 33.43 -22.84 -28.77
N GLU A 589 33.50 -23.18 -30.05
CA GLU A 589 33.82 -22.25 -31.14
C GLU A 589 32.95 -22.59 -32.36
N ASN A 590 32.13 -21.64 -32.81
CA ASN A 590 31.20 -21.80 -33.95
C ASN A 590 30.37 -23.10 -33.87
N GLY A 591 29.80 -23.42 -32.70
CA GLY A 591 29.00 -24.62 -32.45
C GLY A 591 29.79 -25.91 -32.26
N THR A 592 31.12 -25.89 -32.42
CA THR A 592 31.97 -27.05 -32.11
C THR A 592 32.35 -27.04 -30.64
N VAL A 593 31.86 -28.02 -29.88
CA VAL A 593 32.17 -28.22 -28.46
C VAL A 593 33.33 -29.20 -28.31
N LYS A 594 34.34 -28.82 -27.54
CA LYS A 594 35.48 -29.68 -27.19
C LYS A 594 35.50 -29.94 -25.69
N GLY A 595 35.52 -31.22 -25.30
CA GLY A 595 35.63 -31.62 -23.90
C GLY A 595 37.07 -31.49 -23.41
N ALA A 596 37.31 -30.68 -22.39
CA ALA A 596 38.63 -30.44 -21.81
C ALA A 596 38.89 -31.31 -20.56
N ALA A 597 37.93 -31.37 -19.63
CA ALA A 597 38.03 -32.15 -18.40
C ALA A 597 36.67 -32.70 -17.98
N ALA A 598 36.65 -33.82 -17.25
CA ALA A 598 35.39 -34.43 -16.81
C ALA A 598 34.59 -33.50 -15.89
N GLY A 599 33.29 -33.33 -16.16
CA GLY A 599 32.43 -32.38 -15.46
C GLY A 599 31.23 -31.95 -16.32
N ALA A 600 30.44 -31.00 -15.82
CA ALA A 600 29.33 -30.40 -16.54
C ALA A 600 29.61 -28.93 -16.86
N ALA A 601 29.24 -28.49 -18.06
CA ALA A 601 29.28 -27.10 -18.50
C ALA A 601 27.99 -26.78 -19.26
N VAL A 602 27.60 -25.50 -19.29
CA VAL A 602 26.48 -25.02 -20.11
C VAL A 602 27.08 -24.28 -21.28
N VAL A 603 26.76 -24.71 -22.49
CA VAL A 603 27.12 -24.01 -23.72
C VAL A 603 25.92 -23.21 -24.17
N THR A 604 26.11 -21.90 -24.39
CA THR A 604 25.05 -20.97 -24.80
C THR A 604 25.39 -20.39 -26.17
N ALA A 605 24.46 -20.48 -27.11
CA ALA A 605 24.46 -19.69 -28.33
C ALA A 605 23.65 -18.41 -28.10
N ARG A 606 24.06 -17.31 -28.72
CA ARG A 606 23.41 -16.00 -28.64
C ARG A 606 23.34 -15.36 -30.01
N ILE A 607 22.20 -14.83 -30.38
CA ILE A 607 22.09 -13.90 -31.51
C ILE A 607 22.50 -12.53 -30.98
N GLU A 608 23.56 -11.94 -31.52
CA GLU A 608 24.03 -10.61 -31.13
C GLU A 608 24.01 -9.64 -32.31
N LEU A 609 23.49 -8.44 -32.11
CA LEU A 609 23.57 -7.34 -33.05
C LEU A 609 24.20 -6.13 -32.33
N ASN A 610 25.38 -5.70 -32.77
CA ASN A 610 26.13 -4.59 -32.17
C ASN A 610 26.32 -4.70 -30.64
N GLY A 611 26.52 -5.92 -30.13
CA GLY A 611 26.71 -6.20 -28.70
C GLY A 611 25.42 -6.36 -27.89
N VAL A 612 24.24 -6.32 -28.52
CA VAL A 612 22.94 -6.60 -27.89
C VAL A 612 22.52 -8.03 -28.20
N VAL A 613 22.27 -8.82 -27.14
CA VAL A 613 21.73 -10.18 -27.26
C VAL A 613 20.24 -10.10 -27.59
N LEU A 614 19.86 -10.60 -28.78
CA LEU A 614 18.50 -10.64 -29.30
C LEU A 614 17.75 -11.93 -28.95
N ALA A 615 18.47 -13.04 -28.79
CA ALA A 615 17.98 -14.32 -28.28
C ALA A 615 19.15 -15.18 -27.80
N ASP A 616 18.92 -16.10 -26.87
CA ASP A 616 19.88 -17.11 -26.46
C ASP A 616 19.25 -18.52 -26.39
N ALA A 617 20.08 -19.55 -26.50
CA ALA A 617 19.71 -20.94 -26.29
C ALA A 617 20.87 -21.69 -25.67
N SER A 618 20.57 -22.62 -24.78
CA SER A 618 21.59 -23.32 -24.01
C SER A 618 21.49 -24.84 -24.11
N CYS A 619 22.65 -25.50 -24.00
CA CYS A 619 22.79 -26.95 -23.99
C CYS A 619 23.65 -27.35 -22.78
N THR A 620 23.19 -28.33 -22.03
CA THR A 620 23.99 -28.93 -20.95
C THR A 620 24.99 -29.92 -21.54
N VAL A 621 26.27 -29.64 -21.40
CA VAL A 621 27.37 -30.50 -21.86
C VAL A 621 27.95 -31.28 -20.69
N THR A 622 27.91 -32.61 -20.79
CA THR A 622 28.57 -33.51 -19.84
C THR A 622 29.82 -34.10 -20.48
N VAL A 623 30.98 -33.84 -19.87
CA VAL A 623 32.26 -34.41 -20.31
C VAL A 623 32.60 -35.63 -19.46
N THR A 624 32.78 -36.77 -20.12
CA THR A 624 33.09 -38.07 -19.50
C THR A 624 34.58 -38.42 -19.64
N LYS A 625 35.11 -39.28 -18.77
CA LYS A 625 36.52 -39.68 -18.79
C LYS A 625 36.79 -40.63 -19.96
N ALA A 626 37.84 -40.38 -20.74
CA ALA A 626 38.24 -41.21 -21.87
C ALA A 626 38.43 -42.68 -21.46
N GLY A 627 37.54 -43.58 -21.93
CA GLY A 627 37.70 -45.03 -21.79
C GLY A 627 36.46 -45.90 -21.51
N GLU A 628 35.26 -45.34 -21.31
CA GLU A 628 34.05 -46.16 -21.11
C GLU A 628 33.15 -46.17 -22.36
N ALA A 629 32.98 -47.35 -22.95
CA ALA A 629 32.14 -47.58 -24.12
C ALA A 629 30.64 -47.55 -23.77
N GLU A 630 29.85 -46.91 -24.63
CA GLU A 630 28.39 -46.80 -24.59
C GLU A 630 27.71 -48.18 -24.77
N LYS A 631 26.75 -48.51 -23.89
CA LYS A 631 25.81 -49.63 -24.10
C LYS A 631 24.52 -49.07 -24.71
N PRO A 632 24.00 -49.57 -25.85
CA PRO A 632 22.81 -49.01 -26.47
C PRO A 632 21.54 -49.34 -25.65
N ALA A 633 20.63 -48.37 -25.59
CA ALA A 633 19.28 -48.53 -25.06
C ALA A 633 18.46 -49.47 -25.95
N GLY A 634 17.93 -50.56 -25.37
CA GLY A 634 16.96 -51.44 -26.03
C GLY A 634 15.52 -50.90 -25.91
N PRO A 635 14.61 -51.25 -26.84
CA PRO A 635 13.28 -50.66 -26.91
C PRO A 635 12.32 -51.26 -25.87
N SER A 636 11.33 -50.45 -25.52
CA SER A 636 10.19 -50.74 -24.66
C SER A 636 9.38 -51.95 -25.16
N GLY A 637 9.16 -52.92 -24.27
CA GLY A 637 8.26 -54.04 -24.48
C GLY A 637 7.63 -54.44 -23.16
N GLY A 638 6.32 -54.19 -23.04
CA GLY A 638 5.54 -54.55 -21.87
C GLY A 638 5.34 -56.06 -21.72
N ALA A 639 5.30 -56.53 -20.48
CA ALA A 639 4.52 -57.68 -20.06
C ALA A 639 4.45 -57.69 -18.52
N ALA A 640 3.24 -57.93 -18.00
CA ALA A 640 2.91 -58.04 -16.59
C ALA A 640 3.68 -59.14 -15.85
N PRO A 641 3.56 -59.18 -14.50
CA PRO A 641 3.31 -60.47 -13.86
C PRO A 641 2.04 -60.45 -13.01
N ALA A 642 1.24 -61.49 -13.22
CA ALA A 642 0.14 -61.96 -12.39
C ALA A 642 0.69 -62.63 -11.09
N PRO A 643 -0.18 -62.99 -10.13
CA PRO A 643 0.06 -62.86 -8.68
C PRO A 643 0.54 -64.14 -7.98
N GLN A 644 1.14 -64.01 -6.79
CA GLN A 644 1.22 -65.04 -5.72
C GLN A 644 1.58 -64.35 -4.39
N LYS A 645 0.60 -64.11 -3.49
CA LYS A 645 0.13 -64.91 -2.33
C LYS A 645 1.00 -64.79 -1.05
N PRO A 646 0.35 -64.76 0.14
CA PRO A 646 0.86 -64.13 1.35
C PRO A 646 1.66 -65.09 2.23
N ASN A 647 2.53 -64.57 3.10
CA ASN A 647 3.13 -65.34 4.18
C ASN A 647 2.83 -64.72 5.56
N PRO A 648 2.61 -65.54 6.61
CA PRO A 648 1.88 -65.17 7.81
C PRO A 648 2.76 -64.75 8.99
N LYS A 649 2.07 -64.22 10.01
CA LYS A 649 2.48 -63.86 11.38
C LYS A 649 3.65 -64.63 12.00
N THR A 650 4.36 -63.90 12.88
CA THR A 650 4.86 -64.18 14.26
C THR A 650 6.32 -63.74 14.39
N GLY A 651 6.79 -63.03 15.41
CA GLY A 651 6.24 -62.55 16.68
C GLY A 651 7.37 -61.90 17.50
N VAL A 652 6.98 -61.44 18.70
CA VAL A 652 7.71 -60.63 19.70
C VAL A 652 7.63 -59.12 19.47
#